data_AF-A0A202C1Y8-F1
#
_entry.id   AF-A0A202C1Y8-F1
#
_cell.length_a   1.000
_cell.length_b   1.000
_cell.length_c   1.000
_cell.angle_alpha   90.00
_cell.angle_beta   90.00
_cell.angle_gamma   90.00
#
_symmetry.space_group_name_H-M   'P 1'
#
loop_
_entity.id
_entity.type
_entity.pdbx_description
1 polymer ?
#
loop_
_entity_poly.entity_id
_entity_poly.type
_entity_poly.pdbx_seq_one_letter_code
_entity_poly.pdbx_strand_id
1 'polypeptide(L)'
;MQSTISHIESSLETVKINHEVFFKISDAESLRPFFMTIVSDSNHWMFVSSNGGLSAGRKNSEFALFPYYTDDKITESAEITGSKTMVQIHKKEEIIVWEPFSVRNEAQFHTSRNVYKNEFGNKIIFEEINHDLALAFSYEWNNSSEFGFIKKSKIKNLAAGNQYITVLDGLQNILPYGIGSDLQNRVSNLGDAYKRTELDATSGLGIFALSAIIVDKAEPSEALKANTVFSTGTENPTYLLSSFQLKNFRKGEKITQENDIKGEKGAYFIQQELELNTNDEKEWWFIANVNQSQSNVIGWIERIKNEKNLAEKIQNDIDLGTENLKKLVASADGLQFTNDDLRDSRHFSNTLFNIMRGGIFDDNYTIEKWDFSKYLEKANQNIFNHSKEILNNLPEKFSLFELNESLKNTEDADFIRLAKEYLPLKFSRRHGDPSRPWNKFSINTRSETDGSKILDYEGNWRDIFQNWEALAHSYPYFIEGMIFKFLNATTFDGYNPYRVTKDGFDWETIEADDPWSYIGYWGDHQIIYLLKFLEFTENYFPNSLETLLDKEYFVYANVPYKIKSYTEILENPKDTIDFDFDLDEKIHQRRAEMGADGALLTDENGEVLKVNFTEKILATVLAKLSNFILEGGIWMNTQRPEWNDANNALVGNGVSMVTLYYLRRMMKFFQAVFENSALENVQISSELVDFYKKIREGFQENLHLLEGNISNEDRKKILDLFGEAASEYRNHVYQKGFWGKKRTVSLEGLQRFTNLSLQFLEHSIKANERKDGLYHAYNLMTSNEKSVAVSYLSEMLEGQVAVLSSQFLTSEEGLKVLDALKNSALFREDQYSYLLYPNKQLKGFLERNTIPENFVQQSTLLQQLVSEKNTQIIEKDVLGNYHFNGNFKNAGDLESALDDLKVENQEKALILGIFEEVFNHKEFTGRSGTFYGYEGLGSIYWHMVSKLLLAVMEVCQKAINENASPETVGRLLEHFYEINEGIGVHKSPELYGAFPTDAYSHTPFGKGAQQPGMTGQVKEDLLSRFGELGIVVKDGQLQFKPDLLRKEEFLTEEKTIEYFDVKSNTSSLKLPENSLFFTKCEVPVIYEISETESVEIFNEQCEAKIENSLTINQEDSANIFKRNGKISLIKVRIRKEQLK
;
A
#
# COMPACT_ATOMS: atom_id res chain seq x y z
N MET A 1 -49.98 11.38 -17.61
CA MET A 1 -49.15 10.19 -17.80
C MET A 1 -47.90 10.40 -16.98
N GLN A 2 -47.77 9.69 -15.85
CA GLN A 2 -46.50 9.64 -15.12
C GLN A 2 -45.56 8.79 -15.98
N SER A 3 -44.52 9.41 -16.56
CA SER A 3 -43.41 8.65 -17.13
C SER A 3 -42.67 8.01 -15.96
N THR A 4 -42.79 6.69 -15.86
CA THR A 4 -41.80 5.87 -15.16
C THR A 4 -40.43 6.21 -15.74
N ILE A 5 -39.64 6.97 -15.00
CA ILE A 5 -38.19 7.08 -15.22
C ILE A 5 -37.66 5.70 -14.91
N SER A 6 -37.38 4.91 -15.94
CA SER A 6 -36.58 3.69 -15.79
C SER A 6 -35.22 4.13 -15.24
N HIS A 7 -34.83 3.59 -14.09
CA HIS A 7 -33.44 3.69 -13.62
C HIS A 7 -32.57 3.10 -14.74
N ILE A 8 -31.75 3.92 -15.40
CA ILE A 8 -30.76 3.43 -16.35
C ILE A 8 -29.55 3.06 -15.50
N GLU A 9 -29.22 1.78 -15.45
CA GLU A 9 -28.05 1.26 -14.75
C GLU A 9 -26.79 1.57 -15.58
N SER A 10 -25.78 2.20 -14.98
CA SER A 10 -24.52 2.51 -15.69
C SER A 10 -23.81 1.24 -16.16
N SER A 11 -23.54 1.13 -17.46
CA SER A 11 -22.81 0.00 -18.05
C SER A 11 -21.29 0.22 -18.06
N LEU A 12 -20.53 -0.88 -17.98
CA LEU A 12 -19.10 -0.92 -18.29
C LEU A 12 -18.91 -1.54 -19.68
N GLU A 13 -18.35 -0.78 -20.61
CA GLU A 13 -18.12 -1.22 -21.99
C GLU A 13 -16.62 -1.14 -22.33
N THR A 14 -16.11 -2.15 -23.03
CA THR A 14 -14.75 -2.11 -23.61
C THR A 14 -14.83 -1.53 -25.02
N VAL A 15 -14.15 -0.41 -25.26
CA VAL A 15 -14.13 0.29 -26.55
C VAL A 15 -12.71 0.52 -27.03
N LYS A 16 -12.51 0.60 -28.35
CA LYS A 16 -11.22 0.96 -28.95
C LYS A 16 -11.22 2.39 -29.44
N ILE A 17 -10.30 3.21 -28.93
CA ILE A 17 -10.13 4.62 -29.32
C ILE A 17 -8.66 4.78 -29.75
N ASN A 18 -8.44 5.22 -30.99
CA ASN A 18 -7.09 5.42 -31.54
C ASN A 18 -6.13 4.22 -31.39
N HIS A 19 -6.65 2.98 -31.55
CA HIS A 19 -5.95 1.70 -31.38
C HIS A 19 -5.63 1.29 -29.92
N GLU A 20 -6.04 2.07 -28.93
CA GLU A 20 -5.95 1.70 -27.51
C GLU A 20 -7.30 1.20 -26.97
N VAL A 21 -7.25 0.30 -26.00
CA VAL A 21 -8.43 -0.20 -25.29
C VAL A 21 -8.77 0.74 -24.13
N PHE A 22 -10.04 1.15 -24.07
CA PHE A 22 -10.61 1.94 -22.99
C PHE A 22 -11.79 1.22 -22.36
N PHE A 23 -11.87 1.28 -21.04
CA PHE A 23 -13.10 0.96 -20.30
C PHE A 23 -13.93 2.23 -20.20
N LYS A 24 -15.17 2.15 -20.68
CA LYS A 24 -16.17 3.22 -20.65
C LYS A 24 -17.20 2.93 -19.57
N ILE A 25 -17.38 3.87 -18.65
CA ILE A 25 -18.57 3.92 -17.80
C ILE A 25 -19.56 4.87 -18.46
N SER A 26 -20.70 4.33 -18.89
CA SER A 26 -21.81 5.10 -19.47
C SER A 26 -22.65 5.76 -18.38
N ASP A 27 -23.20 6.94 -18.68
CA ASP A 27 -24.09 7.70 -17.78
C ASP A 27 -23.47 7.90 -16.37
N ALA A 28 -22.18 8.24 -16.34
CA ALA A 28 -21.37 8.34 -15.13
C ALA A 28 -21.86 9.41 -14.14
N GLU A 29 -22.70 10.35 -14.58
CA GLU A 29 -23.40 11.33 -13.76
C GLU A 29 -24.47 10.73 -12.85
N SER A 30 -24.97 9.53 -13.17
CA SER A 30 -25.91 8.80 -12.31
C SER A 30 -25.22 8.21 -11.09
N LEU A 31 -23.89 8.03 -11.15
CA LEU A 31 -23.07 7.55 -10.06
C LEU A 31 -22.69 8.70 -9.13
N ARG A 32 -22.56 8.39 -7.83
CA ARG A 32 -21.84 9.29 -6.92
C ARG A 32 -20.42 9.49 -7.46
N PRO A 33 -19.89 10.73 -7.53
CA PRO A 33 -18.52 10.94 -7.97
C PRO A 33 -17.52 10.12 -7.18
N PHE A 34 -16.62 9.44 -7.89
CA PHE A 34 -15.60 8.56 -7.33
C PHE A 34 -14.21 9.04 -7.73
N PHE A 35 -13.20 8.70 -6.93
CA PHE A 35 -11.88 9.31 -6.98
C PHE A 35 -10.83 8.36 -7.56
N MET A 36 -10.00 8.85 -8.48
CA MET A 36 -9.03 8.06 -9.24
C MET A 36 -7.61 8.63 -9.12
N THR A 37 -6.61 7.78 -9.33
CA THR A 37 -5.22 8.19 -9.59
C THR A 37 -4.89 7.90 -11.05
N ILE A 38 -4.35 8.87 -11.78
CA ILE A 38 -3.84 8.69 -13.14
C ILE A 38 -2.32 8.53 -13.05
N VAL A 39 -1.83 7.40 -13.55
CA VAL A 39 -0.43 6.96 -13.37
C VAL A 39 0.49 7.51 -14.47
N SER A 40 1.79 7.51 -14.22
CA SER A 40 2.83 7.91 -15.17
C SER A 40 4.08 7.06 -14.95
N ASP A 41 4.83 6.82 -16.04
CA ASP A 41 6.20 6.27 -16.01
C ASP A 41 7.21 7.24 -15.37
N SER A 42 6.91 8.55 -15.42
CA SER A 42 7.76 9.64 -14.94
C SER A 42 7.34 10.07 -13.52
N ASN A 43 7.40 11.36 -13.22
CA ASN A 43 7.12 11.92 -11.90
C ASN A 43 5.79 12.69 -11.81
N HIS A 44 4.86 12.49 -12.73
CA HIS A 44 3.53 13.10 -12.64
C HIS A 44 2.69 12.44 -11.54
N TRP A 45 1.88 13.26 -10.88
CA TRP A 45 0.77 12.80 -10.06
C TRP A 45 -0.48 13.55 -10.49
N MET A 46 -1.58 12.83 -10.67
CA MET A 46 -2.89 13.40 -10.96
C MET A 46 -3.95 12.59 -10.22
N PHE A 47 -4.66 13.27 -9.34
CA PHE A 47 -5.76 12.72 -8.56
C PHE A 47 -7.05 13.41 -8.99
N VAL A 48 -7.97 12.65 -9.56
CA VAL A 48 -9.11 13.19 -10.32
C VAL A 48 -10.39 12.45 -9.96
N SER A 49 -11.48 13.18 -9.76
CA SER A 49 -12.82 12.66 -9.55
C SER A 49 -13.52 12.41 -10.89
N SER A 50 -14.48 11.48 -10.93
CA SER A 50 -15.27 11.18 -12.12
C SER A 50 -16.14 12.35 -12.61
N ASN A 51 -16.30 13.41 -11.80
CA ASN A 51 -16.92 14.67 -12.22
C ASN A 51 -15.94 15.69 -12.85
N GLY A 52 -14.65 15.34 -12.98
CA GLY A 52 -13.61 16.17 -13.56
C GLY A 52 -12.83 17.06 -12.58
N GLY A 53 -13.25 17.15 -11.31
CA GLY A 53 -12.49 17.86 -10.27
C GLY A 53 -11.15 17.16 -10.00
N LEU A 54 -10.04 17.91 -9.99
CA LEU A 54 -8.70 17.32 -9.87
C LEU A 54 -7.70 18.16 -9.10
N SER A 55 -6.67 17.47 -8.60
CA SER A 55 -5.38 18.04 -8.24
C SER A 55 -4.28 17.31 -9.02
N ALA A 56 -3.31 18.04 -9.54
CA ALA A 56 -2.22 17.46 -10.33
C ALA A 56 -0.93 18.26 -10.15
N GLY A 57 0.21 17.61 -10.35
CA GLY A 57 1.54 18.23 -10.29
C GLY A 57 2.65 17.21 -10.56
N ARG A 58 3.91 17.61 -10.38
CA ARG A 58 5.05 16.70 -10.55
C ARG A 58 5.78 16.52 -9.22
N LYS A 59 6.41 15.36 -9.03
CA LYS A 59 7.15 14.95 -7.82
C LYS A 59 6.30 14.86 -6.54
N ASN A 60 5.84 15.98 -5.99
CA ASN A 60 5.08 16.05 -4.74
C ASN A 60 4.13 17.26 -4.73
N SER A 61 3.36 17.42 -3.64
CA SER A 61 2.36 18.48 -3.45
C SER A 61 2.92 19.91 -3.51
N GLU A 62 4.23 20.10 -3.36
CA GLU A 62 4.87 21.43 -3.38
C GLU A 62 5.09 21.96 -4.81
N PHE A 63 4.95 21.09 -5.82
CA PHE A 63 5.01 21.46 -7.23
C PHE A 63 3.68 21.16 -7.93
N ALA A 64 2.59 21.58 -7.30
CA ALA A 64 1.24 21.42 -7.80
C ALA A 64 0.92 22.39 -8.95
N LEU A 65 0.25 21.89 -9.98
CA LEU A 65 -0.40 22.66 -11.04
C LEU A 65 -1.76 23.19 -10.58
N PHE A 66 -2.54 22.35 -9.90
CA PHE A 66 -3.82 22.69 -9.26
C PHE A 66 -3.73 22.44 -7.75
N PRO A 67 -4.45 23.21 -6.90
CA PRO A 67 -4.33 23.08 -5.45
C PRO A 67 -4.45 21.65 -4.92
N TYR A 68 -3.56 21.29 -3.99
CA TYR A 68 -3.57 20.00 -3.32
C TYR A 68 -4.41 20.06 -2.05
N TYR A 69 -5.63 19.54 -2.14
CA TYR A 69 -6.60 19.44 -1.04
C TYR A 69 -6.97 17.98 -0.79
N THR A 70 -7.82 17.73 0.20
CA THR A 70 -8.45 16.42 0.42
C THR A 70 -9.43 16.09 -0.71
N ASP A 71 -9.69 14.79 -0.92
CA ASP A 71 -10.45 14.26 -2.07
C ASP A 71 -11.90 14.79 -2.15
N ASP A 72 -12.54 15.00 -0.99
CA ASP A 72 -13.84 15.66 -0.86
C ASP A 72 -13.83 17.07 -1.46
N LYS A 73 -12.88 17.92 -1.04
CA LYS A 73 -12.72 19.29 -1.52
C LYS A 73 -12.33 19.34 -2.99
N ILE A 74 -11.51 18.40 -3.46
CA ILE A 74 -11.16 18.30 -4.88
C ILE A 74 -12.42 18.01 -5.71
N THR A 75 -13.22 17.03 -5.29
CA THR A 75 -14.48 16.66 -5.96
C THR A 75 -15.46 17.84 -5.98
N GLU A 76 -15.58 18.59 -4.90
CA GLU A 76 -16.43 19.78 -4.80
C GLU A 76 -15.93 20.97 -5.65
N SER A 77 -14.65 20.96 -6.05
CA SER A 77 -14.00 22.08 -6.73
C SER A 77 -14.14 22.08 -8.25
N ALA A 78 -14.79 21.08 -8.86
CA ALA A 78 -14.88 20.90 -10.32
C ALA A 78 -15.39 22.14 -11.08
N GLU A 79 -16.25 22.95 -10.45
CA GLU A 79 -16.76 24.19 -11.05
C GLU A 79 -15.73 25.31 -11.20
N ILE A 80 -14.68 25.29 -10.37
CA ILE A 80 -13.75 26.43 -10.19
C ILE A 80 -12.27 26.04 -10.35
N THR A 81 -11.94 24.76 -10.47
CA THR A 81 -10.56 24.27 -10.60
C THR A 81 -10.47 23.23 -11.71
N GLY A 82 -9.42 23.31 -12.54
CA GLY A 82 -9.19 22.34 -13.59
C GLY A 82 -9.86 22.72 -14.92
N SER A 83 -10.38 21.71 -15.62
CA SER A 83 -11.02 21.85 -16.94
C SER A 83 -12.29 22.70 -16.86
N LYS A 84 -12.46 23.62 -17.81
CA LYS A 84 -13.71 24.37 -17.96
C LYS A 84 -13.94 24.73 -19.43
N THR A 85 -15.15 24.44 -19.92
CA THR A 85 -15.53 24.66 -21.31
C THR A 85 -16.93 25.26 -21.38
N MET A 86 -17.10 26.27 -22.23
CA MET A 86 -18.40 26.86 -22.57
C MET A 86 -18.50 27.00 -24.09
N VAL A 87 -19.68 26.67 -24.63
CA VAL A 87 -19.98 26.74 -26.06
C VAL A 87 -21.18 27.65 -26.25
N GLN A 88 -21.02 28.70 -27.04
CA GLN A 88 -22.11 29.52 -27.57
C GLN A 88 -22.47 28.99 -28.96
N ILE A 89 -23.70 28.50 -29.12
CA ILE A 89 -24.24 28.00 -30.38
C ILE A 89 -25.07 29.10 -31.00
N HIS A 90 -24.72 29.50 -32.23
CA HIS A 90 -25.38 30.58 -32.95
C HIS A 90 -26.52 30.02 -33.81
N LYS A 91 -27.77 30.21 -33.38
CA LYS A 91 -28.98 29.81 -34.13
C LYS A 91 -29.81 31.03 -34.50
N LYS A 92 -29.75 31.45 -35.78
CA LYS A 92 -30.49 32.61 -36.33
C LYS A 92 -30.24 33.91 -35.54
N GLU A 93 -31.19 34.32 -34.69
CA GLU A 93 -31.12 35.53 -33.85
C GLU A 93 -30.85 35.22 -32.35
N GLU A 94 -30.69 33.95 -31.98
CA GLU A 94 -30.49 33.51 -30.59
C GLU A 94 -29.11 32.86 -30.38
N ILE A 95 -28.51 33.13 -29.23
CA ILE A 95 -27.30 32.46 -28.75
C ILE A 95 -27.71 31.51 -27.64
N ILE A 96 -27.46 30.22 -27.84
CA ILE A 96 -27.68 29.18 -26.82
C ILE A 96 -26.33 28.85 -26.19
N VAL A 97 -26.25 28.86 -24.85
CA VAL A 97 -25.02 28.52 -24.12
C VAL A 97 -25.12 27.12 -23.55
N TRP A 98 -24.10 26.32 -23.80
CA TRP A 98 -23.89 25.00 -23.23
C TRP A 98 -22.54 24.95 -22.51
N GLU A 99 -22.54 24.62 -21.22
CA GLU A 99 -21.34 24.47 -20.40
C GLU A 99 -21.18 22.98 -20.01
N PRO A 100 -20.53 22.14 -20.86
CA PRO A 100 -20.38 20.73 -20.56
C PRO A 100 -19.61 20.49 -19.26
N PHE A 101 -19.96 19.40 -18.59
CA PHE A 101 -19.48 18.97 -17.27
C PHE A 101 -19.84 19.91 -16.11
N SER A 102 -20.57 21.00 -16.37
CA SER A 102 -21.03 21.91 -15.33
C SER A 102 -22.41 21.53 -14.80
N VAL A 103 -22.68 21.89 -13.55
CA VAL A 103 -24.02 21.84 -12.96
C VAL A 103 -24.89 23.05 -13.36
N ARG A 104 -24.32 24.05 -14.06
CA ARG A 104 -25.01 25.31 -14.39
C ARG A 104 -26.09 25.17 -15.46
N ASN A 105 -26.00 24.14 -16.32
CA ASN A 105 -26.98 23.85 -17.37
C ASN A 105 -27.67 22.48 -17.16
N GLU A 106 -27.56 21.86 -15.98
CA GLU A 106 -28.01 20.48 -15.72
C GLU A 106 -29.51 20.27 -16.02
N ALA A 107 -30.36 21.23 -15.66
CA ALA A 107 -31.80 21.15 -15.93
C ALA A 107 -32.21 21.69 -17.31
N GLN A 108 -31.26 22.16 -18.13
CA GLN A 108 -31.54 22.87 -19.37
C GLN A 108 -31.50 21.97 -20.61
N PHE A 109 -30.66 20.94 -20.61
CA PHE A 109 -30.46 20.06 -21.77
C PHE A 109 -30.56 18.59 -21.38
N HIS A 110 -31.00 17.77 -22.32
CA HIS A 110 -30.83 16.33 -22.24
C HIS A 110 -29.38 15.97 -22.62
N THR A 111 -28.62 15.53 -21.62
CA THR A 111 -27.21 15.16 -21.78
C THR A 111 -26.95 13.72 -21.31
N SER A 112 -25.90 13.11 -21.84
CA SER A 112 -25.28 11.90 -21.28
C SER A 112 -23.80 12.16 -21.03
N ARG A 113 -23.26 11.78 -19.86
CA ARG A 113 -21.82 11.86 -19.56
C ARG A 113 -21.18 10.48 -19.49
N ASN A 114 -20.05 10.33 -20.15
CA ASN A 114 -19.27 9.10 -20.13
C ASN A 114 -17.87 9.39 -19.60
N VAL A 115 -17.32 8.46 -18.83
CA VAL A 115 -15.92 8.50 -18.38
C VAL A 115 -15.19 7.28 -18.91
N TYR A 116 -14.03 7.50 -19.51
CA TYR A 116 -13.21 6.45 -20.07
C TYR A 116 -11.85 6.43 -19.40
N LYS A 117 -11.32 5.26 -19.10
CA LYS A 117 -9.94 5.08 -18.65
C LYS A 117 -9.30 3.96 -19.46
N ASN A 118 -8.09 4.18 -19.97
CA ASN A 118 -7.43 3.14 -20.74
C ASN A 118 -7.00 1.97 -19.84
N GLU A 119 -6.74 0.82 -20.46
CA GLU A 119 -6.33 -0.40 -19.76
C GLU A 119 -5.04 -0.24 -18.93
N PHE A 120 -4.17 0.70 -19.32
CA PHE A 120 -2.93 1.01 -18.60
C PHE A 120 -3.09 2.05 -17.47
N GLY A 121 -4.25 2.69 -17.35
CA GLY A 121 -4.57 3.67 -16.31
C GLY A 121 -3.88 5.04 -16.41
N ASN A 122 -3.15 5.33 -17.49
CA ASN A 122 -2.38 6.57 -17.67
C ASN A 122 -3.10 7.63 -18.52
N LYS A 123 -4.28 7.31 -19.07
CA LYS A 123 -5.13 8.24 -19.83
C LYS A 123 -6.57 8.16 -19.34
N ILE A 124 -7.23 9.33 -19.24
CA ILE A 124 -8.64 9.45 -18.87
C ILE A 124 -9.36 10.43 -19.80
N ILE A 125 -10.55 10.06 -20.27
CA ILE A 125 -11.41 10.87 -21.14
C ILE A 125 -12.72 11.15 -20.40
N PHE A 126 -13.14 12.40 -20.45
CA PHE A 126 -14.48 12.84 -20.06
C PHE A 126 -15.23 13.24 -21.32
N GLU A 127 -16.45 12.74 -21.50
CA GLU A 127 -17.31 13.05 -22.64
C GLU A 127 -18.69 13.49 -22.16
N GLU A 128 -19.23 14.55 -22.73
CA GLU A 128 -20.64 14.92 -22.60
C GLU A 128 -21.25 15.06 -23.99
N ILE A 129 -22.35 14.33 -24.20
CA ILE A 129 -23.16 14.41 -25.41
C ILE A 129 -24.41 15.22 -25.07
N ASN A 130 -24.61 16.33 -25.76
CA ASN A 130 -25.84 17.12 -25.67
C ASN A 130 -26.78 16.71 -26.81
N HIS A 131 -27.82 15.98 -26.48
CA HIS A 131 -28.76 15.39 -27.44
C HIS A 131 -29.65 16.45 -28.10
N ASP A 132 -29.97 17.53 -27.39
CA ASP A 132 -30.81 18.62 -27.89
C ASP A 132 -30.07 19.52 -28.89
N LEU A 133 -28.77 19.72 -28.67
CA LEU A 133 -27.91 20.50 -29.55
C LEU A 133 -27.23 19.65 -30.63
N ALA A 134 -27.30 18.32 -30.52
CA ALA A 134 -26.59 17.38 -31.36
C ALA A 134 -25.10 17.74 -31.46
N LEU A 135 -24.48 17.97 -30.30
CA LEU A 135 -23.06 18.25 -30.14
C LEU A 135 -22.48 17.30 -29.08
N ALA A 136 -21.26 16.85 -29.30
CA ALA A 136 -20.49 16.12 -28.29
C ALA A 136 -19.18 16.85 -28.02
N PHE A 137 -18.84 16.99 -26.74
CA PHE A 137 -17.58 17.55 -26.30
C PHE A 137 -16.86 16.53 -25.42
N SER A 138 -15.57 16.33 -25.66
CA SER A 138 -14.75 15.46 -24.85
C SER A 138 -13.38 16.08 -24.60
N TYR A 139 -12.80 15.79 -23.43
CA TYR A 139 -11.39 16.08 -23.19
C TYR A 139 -10.67 14.88 -22.59
N GLU A 140 -9.41 14.71 -22.97
CA GLU A 140 -8.51 13.63 -22.55
C GLU A 140 -7.29 14.20 -21.81
N TRP A 141 -7.00 13.68 -20.62
CA TRP A 141 -5.76 13.97 -19.91
C TRP A 141 -4.68 12.94 -20.25
N ASN A 142 -3.50 13.43 -20.61
CA ASN A 142 -2.29 12.65 -20.84
C ASN A 142 -1.11 13.24 -20.06
N ASN A 143 -0.12 12.38 -19.81
CA ASN A 143 1.16 12.75 -19.20
C ASN A 143 2.27 12.72 -20.26
N SER A 144 3.20 13.66 -20.19
CA SER A 144 4.38 13.75 -21.04
C SER A 144 5.58 14.16 -20.19
N SER A 145 6.64 13.36 -20.20
CA SER A 145 7.83 13.63 -19.38
C SER A 145 8.48 14.97 -19.76
N GLU A 146 8.51 15.29 -21.05
CA GLU A 146 9.09 16.53 -21.57
C GLU A 146 8.15 17.74 -21.41
N PHE A 147 6.88 17.58 -21.77
CA PHE A 147 5.94 18.70 -21.92
C PHE A 147 5.01 18.90 -20.71
N GLY A 148 4.91 17.95 -19.78
CA GLY A 148 4.05 18.01 -18.60
C GLY A 148 2.68 17.36 -18.85
N PHE A 149 1.61 18.07 -18.51
CA PHE A 149 0.23 17.61 -18.65
C PHE A 149 -0.39 18.09 -19.94
N ILE A 150 -1.04 17.18 -20.67
CA ILE A 150 -1.68 17.48 -21.96
C ILE A 150 -3.19 17.23 -21.84
N LYS A 151 -3.99 18.29 -21.98
CA LYS A 151 -5.45 18.18 -22.14
C LYS A 151 -5.78 18.28 -23.62
N LYS A 152 -6.16 17.16 -24.25
CA LYS A 152 -6.63 17.14 -25.64
C LYS A 152 -8.14 17.33 -25.64
N SER A 153 -8.64 18.35 -26.33
CA SER A 153 -10.06 18.71 -26.34
C SER A 153 -10.61 18.50 -27.74
N LYS A 154 -11.81 17.94 -27.83
CA LYS A 154 -12.48 17.63 -29.10
C LYS A 154 -13.95 18.02 -29.02
N ILE A 155 -14.44 18.67 -30.06
CA ILE A 155 -15.87 18.94 -30.26
C ILE A 155 -16.33 18.34 -31.59
N LYS A 156 -17.48 17.67 -31.57
CA LYS A 156 -18.04 16.97 -32.74
C LYS A 156 -19.47 17.43 -33.01
N ASN A 157 -19.76 17.71 -34.27
CA ASN A 157 -21.11 17.97 -34.75
C ASN A 157 -21.84 16.66 -35.07
N LEU A 158 -22.91 16.37 -34.35
CA LEU A 158 -23.77 15.20 -34.55
C LEU A 158 -25.03 15.54 -35.37
N ALA A 159 -25.25 16.82 -35.69
CA ALA A 159 -26.39 17.24 -36.47
C ALA A 159 -26.18 16.95 -37.97
N ALA A 160 -27.30 16.82 -38.70
CA ALA A 160 -27.29 16.66 -40.15
C ALA A 160 -26.91 17.94 -40.93
N GLY A 161 -26.67 19.07 -40.25
CA GLY A 161 -26.33 20.36 -40.88
C GLY A 161 -25.22 21.10 -40.15
N ASN A 162 -24.72 22.15 -40.79
CA ASN A 162 -23.62 22.97 -40.28
C ASN A 162 -24.01 23.70 -38.99
N GLN A 163 -23.06 23.77 -38.05
CA GLN A 163 -23.19 24.54 -36.82
C GLN A 163 -22.08 25.58 -36.72
N TYR A 164 -22.47 26.82 -36.38
CA TYR A 164 -21.55 27.89 -36.06
C TYR A 164 -21.51 28.05 -34.55
N ILE A 165 -20.31 27.93 -33.97
CA ILE A 165 -20.13 27.99 -32.53
C ILE A 165 -18.97 28.91 -32.15
N THR A 166 -19.07 29.52 -30.98
CA THR A 166 -17.93 30.13 -30.29
C THR A 166 -17.62 29.28 -29.07
N VAL A 167 -16.38 28.79 -28.98
CA VAL A 167 -15.92 27.95 -27.87
C VAL A 167 -14.99 28.76 -26.99
N LEU A 168 -15.22 28.76 -25.68
CA LEU A 168 -14.28 29.22 -24.65
C LEU A 168 -13.89 28.02 -23.81
N ASP A 169 -12.66 27.54 -23.96
CA ASP A 169 -12.16 26.31 -23.32
C ASP A 169 -10.81 26.56 -22.66
N GLY A 170 -10.54 25.89 -21.54
CA GLY A 170 -9.31 26.14 -20.80
C GLY A 170 -9.18 25.43 -19.46
N LEU A 171 -8.23 25.96 -18.69
CA LEU A 171 -7.85 25.50 -17.36
C LEU A 171 -7.97 26.69 -16.38
N GLN A 172 -8.53 26.47 -15.20
CA GLN A 172 -8.71 27.53 -14.18
C GLN A 172 -8.17 27.11 -12.80
N ASN A 173 -7.88 28.12 -11.98
CA ASN A 173 -7.25 28.01 -10.66
C ASN A 173 -5.88 27.30 -10.72
N ILE A 174 -5.10 27.69 -11.72
CA ILE A 174 -3.72 27.24 -11.92
C ILE A 174 -2.87 27.91 -10.83
N LEU A 175 -2.11 27.10 -10.09
CA LEU A 175 -1.19 27.61 -9.09
C LEU A 175 0.04 28.23 -9.76
N PRO A 176 0.57 29.34 -9.23
CA PRO A 176 1.91 29.76 -9.54
C PRO A 176 2.93 28.85 -8.86
N TYR A 177 4.16 28.84 -9.36
CA TYR A 177 5.27 28.23 -8.64
C TYR A 177 5.51 28.90 -7.27
N GLY A 178 5.85 28.10 -6.26
CA GLY A 178 6.32 28.59 -4.96
C GLY A 178 5.24 28.73 -3.88
N ILE A 179 3.99 28.40 -4.18
CA ILE A 179 2.95 28.20 -3.15
C ILE A 179 2.95 26.72 -2.74
N GLY A 180 3.48 26.45 -1.54
CA GLY A 180 3.45 25.12 -0.93
C GLY A 180 2.06 24.71 -0.44
N SER A 181 1.89 23.40 -0.21
CA SER A 181 0.58 22.82 0.14
C SER A 181 0.01 23.34 1.46
N ASP A 182 0.84 23.53 2.47
CA ASP A 182 0.43 24.06 3.79
C ASP A 182 -0.08 25.51 3.69
N LEU A 183 0.65 26.36 2.96
CA LEU A 183 0.24 27.76 2.75
C LEU A 183 -1.10 27.82 1.99
N GLN A 184 -1.23 27.03 0.93
CA GLN A 184 -2.44 26.96 0.11
C GLN A 184 -3.65 26.47 0.91
N ASN A 185 -3.47 25.46 1.77
CA ASN A 185 -4.54 24.92 2.61
C ASN A 185 -4.99 25.90 3.71
N ARG A 186 -4.04 26.62 4.31
CA ARG A 186 -4.31 27.46 5.49
C ARG A 186 -4.75 28.89 5.15
N VAL A 187 -4.12 29.52 4.15
CA VAL A 187 -4.24 30.96 3.86
C VAL A 187 -4.21 31.27 2.36
N SER A 188 -4.94 30.51 1.54
CA SER A 188 -4.99 30.69 0.08
C SER A 188 -5.30 32.12 -0.39
N ASN A 189 -6.12 32.87 0.37
CA ASN A 189 -6.43 34.27 0.11
C ASN A 189 -5.21 35.20 0.20
N LEU A 190 -4.26 34.94 1.10
CA LEU A 190 -2.98 35.65 1.16
C LEU A 190 -2.17 35.33 -0.10
N GLY A 191 -2.13 34.06 -0.51
CA GLY A 191 -1.49 33.62 -1.74
C GLY A 191 -2.00 34.37 -2.96
N ASP A 192 -3.32 34.58 -3.08
CA ASP A 192 -3.93 35.32 -4.20
C ASP A 192 -3.33 36.72 -4.37
N ALA A 193 -3.05 37.46 -3.29
CA ALA A 193 -2.49 38.81 -3.34
C ALA A 193 -1.09 38.89 -3.99
N TYR A 194 -0.36 37.77 -4.04
CA TYR A 194 0.98 37.68 -4.65
C TYR A 194 0.94 37.15 -6.08
N LYS A 195 -0.20 36.67 -6.57
CA LYS A 195 -0.32 36.05 -7.89
C LYS A 195 -0.17 37.10 -8.99
N ARG A 196 0.61 36.74 -10.02
CA ARG A 196 0.68 37.45 -11.28
C ARG A 196 0.68 36.46 -12.43
N THR A 197 -0.22 36.67 -13.38
CA THR A 197 -0.36 35.83 -14.57
C THR A 197 -0.18 36.68 -15.82
N GLU A 198 0.77 36.29 -16.66
CA GLU A 198 1.19 37.05 -17.84
C GLU A 198 1.05 36.21 -19.11
N LEU A 199 0.80 36.86 -20.26
CA LEU A 199 0.77 36.23 -21.58
C LEU A 199 1.95 36.72 -22.41
N ASP A 200 2.76 35.79 -22.92
CA ASP A 200 3.62 36.11 -24.07
C ASP A 200 2.76 36.12 -25.34
N ALA A 201 2.33 37.31 -25.76
CA ALA A 201 1.42 37.48 -26.90
C ALA A 201 1.99 36.94 -28.24
N THR A 202 3.31 36.73 -28.33
CA THR A 202 3.97 36.25 -29.56
C THR A 202 3.93 34.74 -29.73
N SER A 203 3.78 33.98 -28.64
CA SER A 203 3.67 32.52 -28.62
C SER A 203 2.32 32.04 -28.10
N GLY A 204 1.56 32.88 -27.39
CA GLY A 204 0.37 32.47 -26.66
C GLY A 204 0.67 31.76 -25.34
N LEU A 205 1.91 31.75 -24.87
CA LEU A 205 2.30 31.11 -23.60
C LEU A 205 1.81 31.92 -22.39
N GLY A 206 1.01 31.32 -21.52
CA GLY A 206 0.64 31.83 -20.20
C GLY A 206 1.69 31.47 -19.14
N ILE A 207 2.06 32.44 -18.31
CA ILE A 207 3.08 32.35 -17.26
C ILE A 207 2.42 32.63 -15.92
N PHE A 208 2.48 31.67 -15.00
CA PHE A 208 1.84 31.70 -13.68
C PHE A 208 2.90 31.80 -12.59
N ALA A 209 3.09 32.99 -12.04
CA ALA A 209 4.16 33.28 -11.08
C ALA A 209 3.65 34.02 -9.84
N LEU A 210 4.52 34.11 -8.84
CA LEU A 210 4.37 35.02 -7.72
C LEU A 210 5.17 36.29 -7.99
N SER A 211 4.73 37.42 -7.44
CA SER A 211 5.55 38.64 -7.40
C SER A 211 6.76 38.52 -6.48
N ALA A 212 6.66 37.67 -5.44
CA ALA A 212 7.72 37.31 -4.49
C ALA A 212 7.34 35.98 -3.81
N ILE A 213 8.33 35.19 -3.38
CA ILE A 213 8.09 34.03 -2.53
C ILE A 213 7.56 34.52 -1.18
N ILE A 214 6.54 33.84 -0.66
CA ILE A 214 5.84 34.23 0.56
C ILE A 214 6.63 33.71 1.76
N VAL A 215 7.23 34.62 2.52
CA VAL A 215 8.03 34.32 3.71
C VAL A 215 7.77 35.37 4.80
N ASP A 216 7.76 34.95 6.06
CA ASP A 216 7.56 35.85 7.20
C ASP A 216 8.83 36.64 7.57
N LYS A 217 9.99 36.10 7.18
CA LYS A 217 11.29 36.74 7.38
C LYS A 217 11.36 38.04 6.57
N ALA A 218 11.74 39.13 7.23
CA ALA A 218 11.88 40.45 6.62
C ALA A 218 13.12 40.55 5.72
N GLU A 219 13.13 39.79 4.62
CA GLU A 219 14.18 39.79 3.61
C GLU A 219 13.59 39.68 2.19
N PRO A 220 14.32 40.13 1.15
CA PRO A 220 13.92 39.88 -0.23
C PRO A 220 13.78 38.38 -0.50
N SER A 221 12.69 37.98 -1.15
CA SER A 221 12.43 36.58 -1.52
C SER A 221 11.93 36.52 -2.96
N GLU A 222 12.85 36.44 -3.91
CA GLU A 222 12.55 36.51 -5.33
C GLU A 222 11.87 35.23 -5.84
N ALA A 223 10.78 35.39 -6.61
CA ALA A 223 10.10 34.28 -7.28
C ALA A 223 10.61 34.14 -8.71
N LEU A 224 11.62 33.28 -8.91
CA LEU A 224 12.35 33.14 -10.18
C LEU A 224 11.94 31.93 -11.02
N LYS A 225 10.78 31.34 -10.76
CA LYS A 225 10.20 30.27 -11.57
C LYS A 225 8.70 30.46 -11.70
N ALA A 226 8.11 29.78 -12.67
CA ALA A 226 6.68 29.82 -12.96
C ALA A 226 6.13 28.44 -13.31
N ASN A 227 4.81 28.30 -13.23
CA ASN A 227 4.11 27.27 -13.99
C ASN A 227 3.72 27.88 -15.35
N THR A 228 3.57 27.08 -16.40
CA THR A 228 3.32 27.58 -17.76
C THR A 228 2.25 26.78 -18.48
N VAL A 229 1.44 27.44 -19.31
CA VAL A 229 0.45 26.79 -20.20
C VAL A 229 0.50 27.40 -21.60
N PHE A 230 0.45 26.57 -22.65
CA PHE A 230 0.20 27.03 -24.02
C PHE A 230 -0.80 26.11 -24.73
N SER A 231 -1.31 26.54 -25.88
CA SER A 231 -2.23 25.76 -26.71
C SER A 231 -1.71 25.50 -28.12
N THR A 232 -2.18 24.42 -28.74
CA THR A 232 -1.99 24.12 -30.17
C THR A 232 -3.31 23.63 -30.79
N GLY A 233 -3.41 23.68 -32.13
CA GLY A 233 -4.64 23.34 -32.85
C GLY A 233 -5.74 24.43 -32.81
N THR A 234 -5.38 25.64 -32.40
CA THR A 234 -6.31 26.78 -32.27
C THR A 234 -6.15 27.78 -33.42
N GLU A 235 -7.25 28.34 -33.92
CA GLU A 235 -7.24 29.31 -35.02
C GLU A 235 -7.43 30.76 -34.50
N ASN A 236 -6.36 31.56 -34.49
CA ASN A 236 -6.34 32.97 -34.00
C ASN A 236 -7.09 33.19 -32.66
N PRO A 237 -6.75 32.46 -31.58
CA PRO A 237 -7.52 32.51 -30.35
C PRO A 237 -7.38 33.85 -29.60
N THR A 238 -8.43 34.21 -28.86
CA THR A 238 -8.36 35.22 -27.79
C THR A 238 -8.04 34.53 -26.46
N TYR A 239 -7.05 35.04 -25.72
CA TYR A 239 -6.61 34.45 -24.46
C TYR A 239 -7.20 35.13 -23.21
N LEU A 240 -7.65 34.36 -22.22
CA LEU A 240 -7.90 34.84 -20.86
C LEU A 240 -6.89 34.23 -19.89
N LEU A 241 -6.40 35.04 -18.96
CA LEU A 241 -5.43 34.65 -17.93
C LEU A 241 -6.08 34.50 -16.54
N SER A 242 -7.37 34.75 -16.45
CA SER A 242 -8.19 34.68 -15.24
C SER A 242 -9.59 34.16 -15.55
N SER A 243 -10.35 33.88 -14.49
CA SER A 243 -11.76 33.46 -14.63
C SER A 243 -12.75 34.64 -14.55
N PHE A 244 -12.27 35.89 -14.59
CA PHE A 244 -13.08 37.09 -14.38
C PHE A 244 -14.20 37.23 -15.42
N GLN A 245 -13.87 36.99 -16.69
CA GLN A 245 -14.79 37.20 -17.81
C GLN A 245 -15.67 35.99 -18.15
N LEU A 246 -15.58 34.86 -17.41
CA LEU A 246 -16.41 33.67 -17.70
C LEU A 246 -17.90 33.97 -17.57
N LYS A 247 -18.29 34.86 -16.62
CA LYS A 247 -19.69 35.29 -16.47
C LYS A 247 -20.19 36.05 -17.70
N ASN A 248 -19.34 36.85 -18.33
CA ASN A 248 -19.69 37.62 -19.52
C ASN A 248 -19.94 36.66 -20.69
N PHE A 249 -19.04 35.69 -20.90
CA PHE A 249 -19.23 34.65 -21.91
C PHE A 249 -20.53 33.85 -21.70
N ARG A 250 -20.87 33.47 -20.46
CA ARG A 250 -22.15 32.78 -20.17
C ARG A 250 -23.39 33.57 -20.55
N LYS A 251 -23.30 34.89 -20.60
CA LYS A 251 -24.42 35.77 -20.96
C LYS A 251 -24.47 36.13 -22.45
N GLY A 252 -23.56 35.60 -23.27
CA GLY A 252 -23.41 36.04 -24.66
C GLY A 252 -22.74 37.42 -24.79
N GLU A 253 -22.14 37.95 -23.72
CA GLU A 253 -21.40 39.22 -23.76
C GLU A 253 -19.99 38.97 -24.34
N LYS A 254 -19.41 39.99 -25.00
CA LYS A 254 -18.05 39.91 -25.55
C LYS A 254 -17.01 39.81 -24.43
N ILE A 255 -15.96 39.04 -24.69
CA ILE A 255 -14.77 38.96 -23.84
C ILE A 255 -13.60 39.71 -24.49
N THR A 256 -12.63 40.11 -23.69
CA THR A 256 -11.41 40.81 -24.14
C THR A 256 -10.15 40.07 -23.70
N GLN A 257 -9.14 40.03 -24.56
CA GLN A 257 -7.87 39.38 -24.23
C GLN A 257 -7.21 39.97 -22.97
N GLU A 258 -6.68 39.09 -22.13
CA GLU A 258 -5.93 39.43 -20.92
C GLU A 258 -4.44 39.19 -21.15
N ASN A 259 -3.58 40.15 -20.78
CA ASN A 259 -2.12 40.04 -20.97
C ASN A 259 -1.31 40.07 -19.67
N ASP A 260 -1.83 40.69 -18.60
CA ASP A 260 -1.19 40.79 -17.28
C ASP A 260 -2.30 40.97 -16.21
N ILE A 261 -2.52 39.94 -15.40
CA ILE A 261 -3.52 39.92 -14.31
C ILE A 261 -2.78 39.74 -12.97
N LYS A 262 -3.21 40.48 -11.94
CA LYS A 262 -2.59 40.53 -10.61
C LYS A 262 -3.63 40.32 -9.53
N GLY A 263 -3.26 39.62 -8.46
CA GLY A 263 -4.12 39.47 -7.28
C GLY A 263 -5.25 38.44 -7.43
N GLU A 264 -5.25 37.67 -8.52
CA GLU A 264 -6.34 36.76 -8.88
C GLU A 264 -5.83 35.34 -9.12
N LYS A 265 -6.74 34.36 -9.06
CA LYS A 265 -6.44 32.98 -9.44
C LYS A 265 -6.12 32.91 -10.93
N GLY A 266 -4.97 32.33 -11.26
CA GLY A 266 -4.55 32.13 -12.63
C GLY A 266 -5.49 31.19 -13.39
N ALA A 267 -5.76 31.52 -14.65
CA ALA A 267 -6.41 30.64 -15.60
C ALA A 267 -5.73 30.75 -16.97
N TYR A 268 -6.02 29.82 -17.85
CA TYR A 268 -5.64 29.87 -19.26
C TYR A 268 -6.83 29.41 -20.10
N PHE A 269 -7.52 30.35 -20.74
CA PHE A 269 -8.59 30.03 -21.67
C PHE A 269 -8.27 30.52 -23.07
N ILE A 270 -8.70 29.75 -24.06
CA ILE A 270 -8.73 30.16 -25.47
C ILE A 270 -10.19 30.32 -25.91
N GLN A 271 -10.46 31.40 -26.63
CA GLN A 271 -11.71 31.58 -27.35
C GLN A 271 -11.46 31.55 -28.85
N GLN A 272 -12.23 30.73 -29.56
CA GLN A 272 -12.19 30.62 -31.00
C GLN A 272 -13.60 30.47 -31.58
N GLU A 273 -13.76 30.86 -32.83
CA GLU A 273 -14.99 30.66 -33.60
C GLU A 273 -14.78 29.48 -34.55
N LEU A 274 -15.74 28.56 -34.58
CA LEU A 274 -15.65 27.34 -35.38
C LEU A 274 -16.91 27.19 -36.25
N GLU A 275 -16.69 26.85 -37.51
CA GLU A 275 -17.71 26.32 -38.40
C GLU A 275 -17.52 24.80 -38.48
N LEU A 276 -18.50 24.06 -37.96
CA LEU A 276 -18.51 22.60 -37.98
C LEU A 276 -19.51 22.12 -39.03
N ASN A 277 -19.02 21.47 -40.11
CA ASN A 277 -19.93 20.83 -41.06
C ASN A 277 -20.56 19.56 -40.44
N THR A 278 -21.50 18.95 -41.17
CA THR A 278 -22.13 17.69 -40.77
C THR A 278 -21.08 16.61 -40.49
N ASN A 279 -21.10 16.04 -39.28
CA ASN A 279 -20.14 15.03 -38.79
C ASN A 279 -18.68 15.50 -38.67
N ASP A 280 -18.39 16.80 -38.82
CA ASP A 280 -17.05 17.33 -38.57
C ASP A 280 -16.70 17.26 -37.08
N GLU A 281 -15.41 17.10 -36.82
CA GLU A 281 -14.79 17.25 -35.52
C GLU A 281 -13.64 18.25 -35.57
N LYS A 282 -13.44 18.98 -34.47
CA LYS A 282 -12.31 19.90 -34.28
C LYS A 282 -11.61 19.57 -32.98
N GLU A 283 -10.28 19.61 -33.02
CA GLU A 283 -9.41 19.23 -31.92
C GLU A 283 -8.36 20.32 -31.63
N TRP A 284 -8.10 20.57 -30.35
CA TRP A 284 -7.06 21.48 -29.86
C TRP A 284 -6.55 21.03 -28.50
N TRP A 285 -5.30 21.34 -28.16
CA TRP A 285 -4.65 20.85 -26.94
C TRP A 285 -4.18 21.98 -26.03
N PHE A 286 -4.15 21.74 -24.73
CA PHE A 286 -3.47 22.55 -23.73
C PHE A 286 -2.29 21.77 -23.16
N ILE A 287 -1.13 22.42 -23.09
CA ILE A 287 0.11 21.85 -22.58
C ILE A 287 0.50 22.65 -21.34
N ALA A 288 0.49 22.01 -20.17
CA ALA A 288 0.77 22.63 -18.88
C ALA A 288 1.97 21.98 -18.18
N ASN A 289 2.92 22.78 -17.71
CA ASN A 289 4.09 22.26 -16.98
C ASN A 289 4.38 23.10 -15.74
N VAL A 290 5.06 22.50 -14.76
CA VAL A 290 5.36 23.09 -13.46
C VAL A 290 6.85 23.35 -13.26
N ASN A 291 7.23 24.21 -12.33
CA ASN A 291 8.64 24.42 -11.92
C ASN A 291 9.56 24.89 -13.06
N GLN A 292 9.09 25.80 -13.91
CA GLN A 292 9.83 26.29 -15.09
C GLN A 292 10.71 27.49 -14.73
N SER A 293 12.01 27.40 -15.00
CA SER A 293 12.92 28.56 -14.93
C SER A 293 12.69 29.51 -16.11
N GLN A 294 13.25 30.73 -16.05
CA GLN A 294 13.20 31.66 -17.18
C GLN A 294 13.82 31.06 -18.44
N SER A 295 14.89 30.27 -18.32
CA SER A 295 15.49 29.56 -19.46
C SER A 295 14.51 28.55 -20.08
N ASN A 296 13.73 27.84 -19.25
CA ASN A 296 12.69 26.94 -19.76
C ASN A 296 11.58 27.72 -20.47
N VAL A 297 11.11 28.83 -19.89
CA VAL A 297 10.07 29.70 -20.48
C VAL A 297 10.49 30.22 -21.85
N ILE A 298 11.70 30.75 -21.98
CA ILE A 298 12.24 31.19 -23.28
C ILE A 298 12.37 30.01 -24.25
N GLY A 299 12.83 28.86 -23.77
CA GLY A 299 12.85 27.62 -24.55
C GLY A 299 11.48 27.27 -25.13
N TRP A 300 10.41 27.37 -24.34
CA TRP A 300 9.04 27.15 -24.82
C TRP A 300 8.59 28.17 -25.86
N ILE A 301 8.84 29.46 -25.61
CA ILE A 301 8.49 30.53 -26.56
C ILE A 301 9.13 30.27 -27.94
N GLU A 302 10.41 29.92 -27.97
CA GLU A 302 11.13 29.64 -29.21
C GLU A 302 10.65 28.37 -29.90
N ARG A 303 10.32 27.32 -29.14
CA ARG A 303 9.76 26.08 -29.69
C ARG A 303 8.39 26.33 -30.29
N ILE A 304 7.48 26.99 -29.59
CA ILE A 304 6.12 27.28 -30.09
C ILE A 304 6.17 28.05 -31.42
N LYS A 305 7.08 29.02 -31.55
CA LYS A 305 7.22 29.83 -32.77
C LYS A 305 7.86 29.09 -33.94
N ASN A 306 8.89 28.29 -33.66
CA ASN A 306 9.79 27.81 -34.71
C ASN A 306 9.63 26.30 -35.00
N GLU A 307 9.05 25.51 -34.10
CA GLU A 307 8.94 24.06 -34.20
C GLU A 307 7.66 23.64 -34.93
N LYS A 308 7.77 23.37 -36.23
CA LYS A 308 6.62 23.05 -37.10
C LYS A 308 5.85 21.78 -36.71
N ASN A 309 6.53 20.79 -36.12
CA ASN A 309 5.95 19.48 -35.79
C ASN A 309 5.74 19.30 -34.27
N LEU A 310 5.47 20.39 -33.55
CA LEU A 310 5.37 20.35 -32.09
C LEU A 310 4.28 19.38 -31.59
N ALA A 311 3.10 19.34 -32.24
CA ALA A 311 2.02 18.42 -31.88
C ALA A 311 2.42 16.93 -32.05
N GLU A 312 3.13 16.60 -33.12
CA GLU A 312 3.66 15.25 -33.37
C GLU A 312 4.67 14.85 -32.29
N LYS A 313 5.57 15.75 -31.89
CA LYS A 313 6.53 15.49 -30.81
C LYS A 313 5.87 15.29 -29.46
N ILE A 314 4.83 16.08 -29.15
CA ILE A 314 4.04 15.90 -27.93
C ILE A 314 3.37 14.52 -27.93
N GLN A 315 2.75 14.13 -29.05
CA GLN A 315 2.12 12.81 -29.18
C GLN A 315 3.14 11.68 -29.01
N ASN A 316 4.30 11.78 -29.65
CA ASN A 316 5.37 10.79 -29.52
C ASN A 316 5.88 10.65 -28.07
N ASP A 317 5.98 11.75 -27.30
CA ASP A 317 6.40 11.68 -25.90
C ASP A 317 5.30 11.10 -24.98
N ILE A 318 4.03 11.33 -25.29
CA ILE A 318 2.89 10.66 -24.62
C ILE A 318 2.98 9.14 -24.85
N ASP A 319 3.16 8.73 -26.11
CA ASP A 319 3.20 7.31 -26.48
C ASP A 319 4.45 6.61 -25.91
N LEU A 320 5.58 7.32 -25.86
CA LEU A 320 6.79 6.87 -25.16
C LEU A 320 6.54 6.68 -23.65
N GLY A 321 5.76 7.56 -23.03
CA GLY A 321 5.35 7.41 -21.63
C GLY A 321 4.54 6.13 -21.39
N THR A 322 3.61 5.81 -22.29
CA THR A 322 2.87 4.54 -22.26
C THR A 322 3.80 3.33 -22.46
N GLU A 323 4.71 3.39 -23.43
CA GLU A 323 5.66 2.31 -23.70
C GLU A 323 6.58 2.05 -22.48
N ASN A 324 7.11 3.11 -21.87
CA ASN A 324 7.94 3.01 -20.66
C ASN A 324 7.15 2.41 -19.49
N LEU A 325 5.89 2.83 -19.29
CA LEU A 325 5.02 2.28 -18.26
C LEU A 325 4.79 0.78 -18.48
N LYS A 326 4.48 0.38 -19.72
CA LYS A 326 4.32 -1.04 -20.08
C LYS A 326 5.60 -1.83 -19.82
N LYS A 327 6.79 -1.28 -20.11
CA LYS A 327 8.08 -1.93 -19.81
C LYS A 327 8.30 -2.13 -18.31
N LEU A 328 8.01 -1.12 -17.48
CA LEU A 328 8.11 -1.23 -16.02
C LEU A 328 7.19 -2.32 -15.46
N VAL A 329 5.96 -2.42 -15.98
CA VAL A 329 4.98 -3.42 -15.55
C VAL A 329 5.32 -4.81 -16.08
N ALA A 330 5.76 -4.92 -17.34
CA ALA A 330 6.17 -6.17 -17.96
C ALA A 330 7.37 -6.80 -17.27
N SER A 331 8.34 -5.99 -16.82
CA SER A 331 9.51 -6.50 -16.12
C SER A 331 9.18 -7.13 -14.76
N ALA A 332 7.99 -6.84 -14.21
CA ALA A 332 7.42 -7.45 -13.00
C ALA A 332 6.26 -8.42 -13.29
N ASP A 333 6.27 -9.06 -14.47
CA ASP A 333 5.28 -10.05 -14.90
C ASP A 333 3.83 -9.56 -14.95
N GLY A 334 3.62 -8.27 -15.23
CA GLY A 334 2.29 -7.64 -15.26
C GLY A 334 1.53 -7.74 -16.59
N LEU A 335 2.06 -8.42 -17.61
CA LEU A 335 1.35 -8.62 -18.89
C LEU A 335 0.70 -10.00 -18.93
N GLN A 336 -0.62 -10.03 -19.12
CA GLN A 336 -1.41 -11.23 -19.37
C GLN A 336 -2.36 -10.99 -20.54
N PHE A 337 -2.66 -12.04 -21.28
CA PHE A 337 -3.69 -12.02 -22.32
C PHE A 337 -4.51 -13.30 -22.22
N THR A 338 -5.72 -13.15 -21.71
CA THR A 338 -6.72 -14.20 -21.54
C THR A 338 -7.97 -13.84 -22.34
N ASN A 339 -9.02 -14.63 -22.16
CA ASN A 339 -10.34 -14.32 -22.69
C ASN A 339 -11.09 -13.26 -21.85
N ASP A 340 -10.48 -12.75 -20.77
CA ASP A 340 -11.08 -11.80 -19.82
C ASP A 340 -10.20 -10.55 -19.67
N ASP A 341 -10.44 -9.55 -20.53
CA ASP A 341 -9.67 -8.30 -20.54
C ASP A 341 -9.76 -7.53 -19.20
N LEU A 342 -10.80 -7.75 -18.38
CA LEU A 342 -10.94 -7.12 -17.06
C LEU A 342 -9.94 -7.72 -16.05
N ARG A 343 -9.78 -9.05 -16.05
CA ARG A 343 -8.75 -9.73 -15.24
C ARG A 343 -7.35 -9.33 -15.68
N ASP A 344 -7.11 -9.30 -16.99
CA ASP A 344 -5.81 -8.89 -17.55
C ASP A 344 -5.45 -7.45 -17.12
N SER A 345 -6.41 -6.52 -17.23
CA SER A 345 -6.24 -5.13 -16.83
C SER A 345 -6.09 -4.96 -15.31
N ARG A 346 -6.80 -5.77 -14.52
CA ARG A 346 -6.65 -5.79 -13.06
C ARG A 346 -5.26 -6.31 -12.65
N HIS A 347 -4.76 -7.34 -13.32
CA HIS A 347 -3.40 -7.85 -13.08
C HIS A 347 -2.35 -6.77 -13.42
N PHE A 348 -2.52 -6.07 -14.54
CA PHE A 348 -1.67 -4.94 -14.91
C PHE A 348 -1.66 -3.84 -13.84
N SER A 349 -2.84 -3.38 -13.41
CA SER A 349 -2.96 -2.31 -12.41
C SER A 349 -2.43 -2.76 -11.04
N ASN A 350 -2.69 -4.01 -10.64
CA ASN A 350 -2.16 -4.60 -9.41
C ASN A 350 -0.62 -4.62 -9.43
N THR A 351 0.00 -5.11 -10.52
CA THR A 351 1.46 -5.09 -10.68
C THR A 351 1.99 -3.66 -10.62
N LEU A 352 1.35 -2.73 -11.34
CA LEU A 352 1.75 -1.33 -11.36
C LEU A 352 1.74 -0.71 -9.96
N PHE A 353 0.65 -0.85 -9.21
CA PHE A 353 0.56 -0.30 -7.86
C PHE A 353 1.54 -0.98 -6.89
N ASN A 354 1.86 -2.27 -7.08
CA ASN A 354 2.88 -2.96 -6.31
C ASN A 354 4.27 -2.34 -6.53
N ILE A 355 4.67 -2.12 -7.79
CA ILE A 355 5.98 -1.54 -8.12
C ILE A 355 6.05 -0.03 -7.88
N MET A 356 4.93 0.69 -7.92
CA MET A 356 4.89 2.10 -7.49
C MET A 356 5.14 2.23 -5.99
N ARG A 357 4.64 1.29 -5.16
CA ARG A 357 4.79 1.36 -3.70
C ARG A 357 6.08 0.73 -3.21
N GLY A 358 6.50 -0.40 -3.78
CA GLY A 358 7.70 -1.15 -3.38
C GLY A 358 8.95 -0.90 -4.23
N GLY A 359 8.80 -0.28 -5.40
CA GLY A 359 9.85 -0.12 -6.40
C GLY A 359 9.95 -1.28 -7.38
N ILE A 360 10.76 -1.07 -8.43
CA ILE A 360 11.15 -2.07 -9.44
C ILE A 360 12.66 -2.00 -9.67
N PHE A 361 13.30 -3.12 -9.96
CA PHE A 361 14.74 -3.15 -10.25
C PHE A 361 15.05 -2.42 -11.56
N ASP A 362 16.19 -1.73 -11.60
CA ASP A 362 16.52 -0.81 -12.70
C ASP A 362 16.61 -1.49 -14.07
N ASP A 363 17.43 -2.54 -14.16
CA ASP A 363 17.66 -3.35 -15.37
C ASP A 363 18.08 -4.76 -14.96
N ASN A 364 17.14 -5.71 -14.99
CA ASN A 364 17.40 -7.11 -14.65
C ASN A 364 18.19 -7.25 -13.32
N TYR A 365 19.34 -7.92 -13.38
CA TYR A 365 20.30 -8.05 -12.28
C TYR A 365 21.56 -7.18 -12.49
N THR A 366 21.49 -6.20 -13.39
CA THR A 366 22.59 -5.26 -13.67
C THR A 366 22.68 -4.20 -12.57
N ILE A 367 23.90 -3.89 -12.17
CA ILE A 367 24.27 -2.90 -11.17
C ILE A 367 25.22 -1.90 -11.84
N GLU A 368 24.98 -0.61 -11.61
CA GLU A 368 25.88 0.45 -12.08
C GLU A 368 26.85 0.86 -10.97
N LYS A 369 28.14 0.87 -11.32
CA LYS A 369 29.24 1.08 -10.37
C LYS A 369 29.17 2.43 -9.65
N TRP A 370 28.75 3.49 -10.34
CA TRP A 370 28.65 4.83 -9.74
C TRP A 370 27.65 4.86 -8.57
N ASP A 371 26.52 4.16 -8.71
CA ASP A 371 25.45 4.15 -7.71
C ASP A 371 25.80 3.23 -6.55
N PHE A 372 26.34 2.04 -6.86
CA PHE A 372 26.85 1.12 -5.84
C PHE A 372 27.98 1.74 -5.01
N SER A 373 28.91 2.45 -5.66
CA SER A 373 30.01 3.15 -4.97
C SER A 373 29.49 4.26 -4.06
N LYS A 374 28.53 5.05 -4.53
CA LYS A 374 27.90 6.12 -3.73
C LYS A 374 27.12 5.56 -2.54
N TYR A 375 26.44 4.44 -2.73
CA TYR A 375 25.78 3.71 -1.64
C TYR A 375 26.79 3.26 -0.58
N LEU A 376 27.89 2.61 -0.97
CA LEU A 376 28.93 2.18 -0.03
C LEU A 376 29.56 3.36 0.72
N GLU A 377 29.85 4.46 0.01
CA GLU A 377 30.42 5.68 0.59
C GLU A 377 29.49 6.28 1.66
N LYS A 378 28.18 6.32 1.40
CA LYS A 378 27.18 6.76 2.38
C LYS A 378 26.97 5.77 3.53
N ALA A 379 27.04 4.47 3.24
CA ALA A 379 26.83 3.43 4.23
C ALA A 379 27.96 3.40 5.25
N ASN A 380 29.21 3.34 4.77
CA ASN A 380 30.39 3.32 5.63
C ASN A 380 31.66 3.77 4.88
N GLN A 381 32.18 4.95 5.22
CA GLN A 381 33.36 5.51 4.52
C GLN A 381 34.62 4.64 4.67
N ASN A 382 34.79 3.95 5.80
CA ASN A 382 35.96 3.09 6.03
C ASN A 382 35.89 1.84 5.15
N ILE A 383 34.72 1.20 5.08
CA ILE A 383 34.51 0.04 4.21
C ILE A 383 34.67 0.44 2.75
N PHE A 384 34.06 1.55 2.32
CA PHE A 384 34.25 2.08 0.96
C PHE A 384 35.73 2.25 0.60
N ASN A 385 36.54 2.79 1.50
CA ASN A 385 37.98 2.96 1.29
C ASN A 385 38.75 1.64 1.21
N HIS A 386 38.41 0.65 2.05
CA HIS A 386 39.06 -0.67 2.04
C HIS A 386 38.64 -1.53 0.85
N SER A 387 37.42 -1.37 0.35
CA SER A 387 36.89 -2.13 -0.79
C SER A 387 37.32 -1.57 -2.16
N LYS A 388 38.13 -0.50 -2.22
CA LYS A 388 38.53 0.17 -3.48
C LYS A 388 39.17 -0.77 -4.49
N GLU A 389 39.98 -1.73 -4.06
CA GLU A 389 40.59 -2.69 -4.99
C GLU A 389 39.53 -3.55 -5.69
N ILE A 390 38.58 -4.10 -4.94
CA ILE A 390 37.46 -4.88 -5.47
C ILE A 390 36.61 -4.00 -6.39
N LEU A 391 36.26 -2.79 -5.95
CA LEU A 391 35.47 -1.84 -6.75
C LEU A 391 36.19 -1.48 -8.05
N ASN A 392 37.50 -1.26 -8.04
CA ASN A 392 38.27 -0.95 -9.24
C ASN A 392 38.29 -2.11 -10.25
N ASN A 393 38.24 -3.35 -9.77
CA ASN A 393 38.19 -4.55 -10.61
C ASN A 393 36.79 -4.82 -11.20
N LEU A 394 35.73 -4.23 -10.62
CA LEU A 394 34.39 -4.29 -11.20
C LEU A 394 34.27 -3.32 -12.40
N PRO A 395 33.64 -3.76 -13.51
CA PRO A 395 33.35 -2.89 -14.65
C PRO A 395 32.32 -1.82 -14.29
N GLU A 396 32.11 -0.82 -15.17
CA GLU A 396 31.13 0.25 -14.94
C GLU A 396 29.69 -0.26 -14.80
N LYS A 397 29.37 -1.36 -15.47
CA LYS A 397 28.15 -2.14 -15.30
C LYS A 397 28.53 -3.60 -15.08
N PHE A 398 28.06 -4.18 -13.98
CA PHE A 398 28.27 -5.58 -13.62
C PHE A 398 26.95 -6.20 -13.15
N SER A 399 26.84 -7.51 -13.16
CA SER A 399 25.69 -8.25 -12.66
C SER A 399 25.79 -8.55 -11.17
N LEU A 400 24.66 -8.78 -10.51
CA LEU A 400 24.59 -9.36 -9.17
C LEU A 400 25.42 -10.65 -9.04
N PHE A 401 25.50 -11.45 -10.12
CA PHE A 401 26.28 -12.68 -10.15
C PHE A 401 27.79 -12.39 -10.12
N GLU A 402 28.27 -11.42 -10.89
CA GLU A 402 29.67 -10.98 -10.85
C GLU A 402 30.03 -10.37 -9.49
N LEU A 403 29.11 -9.59 -8.90
CA LEU A 403 29.27 -9.10 -7.53
C LEU A 403 29.42 -10.26 -6.55
N ASN A 404 28.50 -11.24 -6.57
CA ASN A 404 28.55 -12.42 -5.71
C ASN A 404 29.82 -13.26 -5.89
N GLU A 405 30.33 -13.41 -7.11
CA GLU A 405 31.62 -14.07 -7.35
C GLU A 405 32.79 -13.27 -6.76
N SER A 406 32.77 -11.94 -6.85
CA SER A 406 33.79 -11.08 -6.26
C SER A 406 33.83 -11.18 -4.72
N LEU A 407 32.68 -11.37 -4.09
CA LEU A 407 32.56 -11.53 -2.63
C LEU A 407 33.23 -12.81 -2.11
N LYS A 408 33.46 -13.82 -2.95
CA LYS A 408 34.19 -15.04 -2.54
C LYS A 408 35.68 -14.79 -2.27
N ASN A 409 36.21 -13.67 -2.75
CA ASN A 409 37.63 -13.31 -2.61
C ASN A 409 37.90 -12.40 -1.40
N THR A 410 36.89 -12.12 -0.57
CA THR A 410 37.02 -11.29 0.63
C THR A 410 36.45 -12.02 1.84
N GLU A 411 37.05 -11.77 3.00
CA GLU A 411 36.53 -12.19 4.31
C GLU A 411 35.95 -10.99 5.09
N ASP A 412 35.89 -9.81 4.48
CA ASP A 412 35.31 -8.61 5.08
C ASP A 412 33.78 -8.74 5.16
N ALA A 413 33.29 -9.17 6.33
CA ALA A 413 31.88 -9.38 6.61
C ALA A 413 31.03 -8.10 6.45
N ASP A 414 31.60 -6.91 6.70
CA ASP A 414 30.88 -5.65 6.57
C ASP A 414 30.70 -5.27 5.09
N PHE A 415 31.73 -5.50 4.26
CA PHE A 415 31.58 -5.36 2.82
C PHE A 415 30.62 -6.40 2.23
N ILE A 416 30.70 -7.66 2.65
CA ILE A 416 29.77 -8.73 2.21
C ILE A 416 28.33 -8.34 2.54
N ARG A 417 28.06 -7.90 3.78
CA ARG A 417 26.75 -7.42 4.21
C ARG A 417 26.23 -6.30 3.31
N LEU A 418 27.00 -5.21 3.16
CA LEU A 418 26.56 -4.05 2.38
C LEU A 418 26.36 -4.39 0.90
N ALA A 419 27.22 -5.24 0.32
CA ALA A 419 27.08 -5.70 -1.05
C ALA A 419 25.84 -6.58 -1.26
N LYS A 420 25.50 -7.46 -0.29
CA LYS A 420 24.29 -8.28 -0.32
C LYS A 420 23.02 -7.47 -0.11
N GLU A 421 23.04 -6.48 0.79
CA GLU A 421 21.89 -5.60 1.09
C GLU A 421 21.52 -4.64 -0.06
N TYR A 422 22.43 -4.42 -1.02
CA TYR A 422 22.22 -3.46 -2.08
C TYR A 422 21.11 -3.90 -3.05
N LEU A 423 20.06 -3.09 -3.15
CA LEU A 423 18.92 -3.30 -4.04
C LEU A 423 18.79 -2.09 -4.99
N PRO A 424 19.10 -2.22 -6.30
CA PRO A 424 19.04 -1.13 -7.28
C PRO A 424 17.60 -0.85 -7.73
N LEU A 425 16.73 -0.49 -6.79
CA LEU A 425 15.32 -0.17 -7.04
C LEU A 425 15.14 1.28 -7.52
N LYS A 426 14.12 1.48 -8.34
CA LYS A 426 13.59 2.78 -8.77
C LYS A 426 12.06 2.78 -8.71
N PHE A 427 11.44 3.89 -9.09
CA PHE A 427 9.98 4.05 -9.26
C PHE A 427 9.13 4.01 -7.98
N SER A 428 9.71 3.59 -6.85
CA SER A 428 9.02 3.59 -5.56
C SER A 428 8.64 5.01 -5.09
N ARG A 429 7.53 5.11 -4.35
CA ARG A 429 7.06 6.32 -3.68
C ARG A 429 6.17 5.95 -2.50
N ARG A 430 6.12 6.81 -1.47
CA ARG A 430 5.05 6.72 -0.45
C ARG A 430 3.68 6.90 -1.09
N HIS A 431 2.71 6.15 -0.56
CA HIS A 431 1.32 6.11 -1.03
C HIS A 431 0.46 7.23 -0.43
N GLY A 432 0.99 8.44 -0.41
CA GLY A 432 0.24 9.64 -0.06
C GLY A 432 -0.57 10.18 -1.22
N ASP A 433 -1.79 10.60 -0.94
CA ASP A 433 -2.74 11.17 -1.90
C ASP A 433 -3.88 11.91 -1.16
N PRO A 434 -4.77 12.66 -1.85
CA PRO A 434 -5.86 13.41 -1.24
C PRO A 434 -6.83 12.61 -0.34
N SER A 435 -6.98 11.31 -0.59
CA SER A 435 -7.80 10.39 0.23
C SER A 435 -7.01 9.73 1.37
N ARG A 436 -5.68 9.93 1.38
CA ARG A 436 -4.72 9.53 2.43
C ARG A 436 -3.86 10.74 2.85
N PRO A 437 -4.46 11.87 3.28
CA PRO A 437 -3.75 13.15 3.41
C PRO A 437 -2.70 13.18 4.52
N TRP A 438 -2.74 12.24 5.47
CA TRP A 438 -1.72 12.06 6.51
C TRP A 438 -0.40 11.48 5.98
N ASN A 439 -0.41 10.90 4.79
CA ASN A 439 0.79 10.39 4.13
C ASN A 439 1.37 11.45 3.20
N LYS A 440 2.57 11.97 3.48
CA LYS A 440 3.33 12.75 2.51
C LYS A 440 3.91 11.82 1.44
N PHE A 441 3.84 12.21 0.17
CA PHE A 441 4.43 11.47 -0.95
C PHE A 441 5.47 12.31 -1.69
N SER A 442 6.45 11.64 -2.29
CA SER A 442 7.37 12.24 -3.26
C SER A 442 7.80 11.20 -4.29
N ILE A 443 7.66 11.52 -5.58
CA ILE A 443 8.10 10.67 -6.70
C ILE A 443 9.51 11.09 -7.10
N ASN A 444 10.51 10.47 -6.46
CA ASN A 444 11.92 10.80 -6.63
C ASN A 444 12.59 9.92 -7.68
N THR A 445 12.08 9.91 -8.91
CA THR A 445 12.61 9.04 -10.00
C THR A 445 13.67 9.72 -10.87
N ARG A 446 13.72 11.05 -10.86
CA ARG A 446 14.68 11.84 -11.64
C ARG A 446 15.20 13.03 -10.83
N SER A 447 16.46 13.38 -11.06
CA SER A 447 17.08 14.57 -10.49
C SER A 447 16.48 15.84 -11.09
N GLU A 448 16.18 16.82 -10.23
CA GLU A 448 15.71 18.14 -10.66
C GLU A 448 16.84 19.02 -11.22
N THR A 449 18.11 18.66 -10.96
CA THR A 449 19.26 19.46 -11.40
C THR A 449 19.63 19.18 -12.85
N ASP A 450 19.58 17.92 -13.27
CA ASP A 450 20.08 17.47 -14.57
C ASP A 450 19.21 16.40 -15.26
N GLY A 451 18.09 15.99 -14.66
CA GLY A 451 17.18 14.99 -15.23
C GLY A 451 17.68 13.54 -15.18
N SER A 452 18.85 13.30 -14.56
CA SER A 452 19.42 11.96 -14.38
C SER A 452 18.50 11.04 -13.59
N LYS A 453 18.60 9.72 -13.83
CA LYS A 453 17.82 8.72 -13.10
C LYS A 453 18.24 8.69 -11.63
N ILE A 454 17.27 8.44 -10.75
CA ILE A 454 17.52 8.20 -9.32
C ILE A 454 17.14 6.75 -9.02
N LEU A 455 18.09 6.01 -8.44
CA LEU A 455 17.85 4.69 -7.86
C LEU A 455 17.72 4.87 -6.35
N ASP A 456 16.48 4.88 -5.86
CA ASP A 456 16.19 5.11 -4.46
C ASP A 456 14.86 4.45 -4.08
N TYR A 457 14.73 4.15 -2.78
CA TYR A 457 13.50 3.65 -2.21
C TYR A 457 13.34 4.07 -0.75
N GLU A 458 12.09 4.30 -0.38
CA GLU A 458 11.66 4.42 1.01
C GLU A 458 10.28 3.81 1.18
N GLY A 459 10.04 3.19 2.34
CA GLY A 459 8.73 2.66 2.66
C GLY A 459 8.60 2.26 4.12
N ASN A 460 7.37 2.39 4.64
CA ASN A 460 7.04 1.83 5.93
C ASN A 460 7.28 0.30 5.88
N TRP A 461 7.78 -0.25 6.98
CA TRP A 461 8.26 -1.63 7.10
C TRP A 461 7.34 -2.67 6.46
N ARG A 462 6.12 -2.77 6.96
CA ARG A 462 5.12 -3.72 6.48
C ARG A 462 4.78 -3.51 5.02
N ASP A 463 4.61 -2.26 4.58
CA ASP A 463 4.18 -1.96 3.22
C ASP A 463 5.20 -2.45 2.19
N ILE A 464 6.46 -2.07 2.37
CA ILE A 464 7.51 -2.34 1.38
C ILE A 464 7.91 -3.81 1.34
N PHE A 465 8.02 -4.48 2.50
CA PHE A 465 8.35 -5.91 2.52
C PHE A 465 7.21 -6.77 1.97
N GLN A 466 5.94 -6.36 2.13
CA GLN A 466 4.82 -7.01 1.45
C GLN A 466 4.88 -6.84 -0.08
N ASN A 467 5.27 -5.67 -0.58
CA ASN A 467 5.41 -5.47 -2.02
C ASN A 467 6.59 -6.25 -2.60
N TRP A 468 7.68 -6.35 -1.83
CA TRP A 468 8.86 -7.12 -2.20
C TRP A 468 8.61 -8.62 -2.26
N GLU A 469 7.67 -9.16 -1.47
CA GLU A 469 7.24 -10.56 -1.59
C GLU A 469 6.75 -10.86 -3.01
N ALA A 470 5.81 -10.06 -3.53
CA ALA A 470 5.33 -10.22 -4.90
C ALA A 470 6.43 -9.95 -5.94
N LEU A 471 7.26 -8.92 -5.73
CA LEU A 471 8.36 -8.57 -6.65
C LEU A 471 9.42 -9.67 -6.77
N ALA A 472 9.71 -10.39 -5.68
CA ALA A 472 10.69 -11.47 -5.67
C ALA A 472 10.31 -12.60 -6.64
N HIS A 473 9.02 -12.83 -6.89
CA HIS A 473 8.58 -13.82 -7.88
C HIS A 473 9.06 -13.50 -9.30
N SER A 474 9.26 -12.23 -9.66
CA SER A 474 9.80 -11.82 -10.96
C SER A 474 11.32 -11.66 -10.97
N TYR A 475 11.93 -11.45 -9.79
CA TYR A 475 13.39 -11.32 -9.62
C TYR A 475 13.93 -12.21 -8.48
N PRO A 476 13.89 -13.55 -8.62
CA PRO A 476 14.17 -14.45 -7.51
C PRO A 476 15.55 -14.25 -6.85
N TYR A 477 16.59 -13.90 -7.61
CA TYR A 477 17.95 -13.80 -7.06
C TYR A 477 18.17 -12.58 -6.14
N PHE A 478 17.25 -11.61 -6.09
CA PHE A 478 17.33 -10.51 -5.13
C PHE A 478 16.77 -10.87 -3.74
N ILE A 479 16.19 -12.07 -3.56
CA ILE A 479 15.59 -12.46 -2.27
C ILE A 479 16.60 -12.43 -1.11
N GLU A 480 17.86 -12.79 -1.37
CA GLU A 480 18.93 -12.75 -0.36
C GLU A 480 19.14 -11.31 0.13
N GLY A 481 19.16 -10.33 -0.78
CA GLY A 481 19.28 -8.91 -0.40
C GLY A 481 18.08 -8.39 0.38
N MET A 482 16.86 -8.84 0.06
CA MET A 482 15.65 -8.52 0.83
C MET A 482 15.71 -9.10 2.25
N ILE A 483 16.19 -10.34 2.41
CA ILE A 483 16.37 -10.99 3.72
C ILE A 483 17.45 -10.26 4.54
N PHE A 484 18.59 -9.95 3.93
CA PHE A 484 19.65 -9.19 4.59
C PHE A 484 19.13 -7.82 5.05
N LYS A 485 18.42 -7.10 4.18
CA LYS A 485 17.83 -5.79 4.53
C LYS A 485 16.86 -5.90 5.70
N PHE A 486 15.98 -6.90 5.70
CA PHE A 486 15.04 -7.15 6.79
C PHE A 486 15.76 -7.48 8.11
N LEU A 487 16.66 -8.45 8.09
CA LEU A 487 17.32 -8.93 9.30
C LEU A 487 18.29 -7.90 9.88
N ASN A 488 19.07 -7.20 9.05
CA ASN A 488 20.05 -6.23 9.53
C ASN A 488 19.41 -4.94 10.04
N ALA A 489 18.19 -4.62 9.60
CA ALA A 489 17.38 -3.58 10.19
C ALA A 489 16.57 -4.05 11.44
N THR A 490 16.61 -5.34 11.80
CA THR A 490 15.97 -5.88 13.01
C THR A 490 16.84 -5.62 14.24
N THR A 491 16.23 -5.16 15.34
CA THR A 491 16.87 -4.84 16.62
C THR A 491 17.20 -6.11 17.43
N PHE A 492 18.08 -5.99 18.42
CA PHE A 492 18.51 -7.14 19.23
C PHE A 492 17.41 -7.68 20.15
N ASP A 493 16.45 -6.83 20.53
CA ASP A 493 15.26 -7.17 21.29
C ASP A 493 14.11 -7.68 20.41
N GLY A 494 14.38 -7.97 19.12
CA GLY A 494 13.49 -8.72 18.24
C GLY A 494 12.40 -7.91 17.54
N TYR A 495 12.63 -6.61 17.33
CA TYR A 495 11.73 -5.67 16.66
C TYR A 495 12.45 -4.92 15.52
N ASN A 496 11.92 -3.79 15.07
CA ASN A 496 12.43 -3.05 13.93
C ASN A 496 12.00 -1.58 13.96
N PRO A 497 12.74 -0.68 13.29
CA PRO A 497 12.28 0.67 12.98
C PRO A 497 11.02 0.65 12.10
N TYR A 498 10.31 1.79 12.02
CA TYR A 498 9.06 1.88 11.26
C TYR A 498 9.27 1.99 9.74
N ARG A 499 10.44 2.47 9.28
CA ARG A 499 10.74 2.73 7.87
C ARG A 499 12.12 2.18 7.48
N VAL A 500 12.21 1.64 6.27
CA VAL A 500 13.48 1.29 5.60
C VAL A 500 13.69 2.16 4.38
N THR A 501 14.95 2.46 4.09
CA THR A 501 15.39 3.27 2.95
C THR A 501 16.58 2.61 2.27
N LYS A 502 16.97 3.05 1.07
CA LYS A 502 18.23 2.60 0.45
C LYS A 502 19.43 2.82 1.35
N ASP A 503 19.50 3.99 1.98
CA ASP A 503 20.61 4.40 2.84
C ASP A 503 20.58 3.68 4.21
N GLY A 504 19.47 3.09 4.64
CA GLY A 504 19.37 2.42 5.93
C GLY A 504 17.94 2.25 6.41
N PHE A 505 17.62 2.93 7.52
CA PHE A 505 16.32 2.91 8.18
C PHE A 505 16.12 4.15 9.06
N ASP A 506 14.85 4.48 9.32
CA ASP A 506 14.42 5.60 10.16
C ASP A 506 13.48 5.12 11.27
N TRP A 507 13.63 5.67 12.48
CA TRP A 507 12.72 5.46 13.61
C TRP A 507 11.84 6.70 13.84
N GLU A 508 10.71 6.52 14.51
CA GLU A 508 9.87 7.65 14.95
C GLU A 508 10.53 8.34 16.15
N THR A 509 10.37 9.67 16.24
CA THR A 509 10.85 10.51 17.34
C THR A 509 9.67 11.14 18.08
N ILE A 510 9.87 11.53 19.34
CA ILE A 510 8.86 12.23 20.14
C ILE A 510 8.91 13.74 19.84
N GLU A 511 7.80 14.31 19.37
CA GLU A 511 7.60 15.76 19.23
C GLU A 511 6.76 16.27 20.41
N ALA A 512 7.35 17.15 21.23
CA ALA A 512 6.75 17.60 22.50
C ALA A 512 5.38 18.29 22.36
N ASP A 513 5.11 18.90 21.19
CA ASP A 513 3.88 19.65 20.92
C ASP A 513 2.85 18.84 20.10
N ASP A 514 3.19 17.60 19.66
CA ASP A 514 2.28 16.74 18.92
C ASP A 514 1.72 15.63 19.83
N PRO A 515 0.44 15.71 20.26
CA PRO A 515 -0.19 14.67 21.06
C PRO A 515 -0.34 13.33 20.31
N TRP A 516 -0.07 13.29 19.00
CA TRP A 516 -0.03 12.08 18.17
C TRP A 516 1.39 11.53 17.98
N SER A 517 2.41 12.16 18.58
CA SER A 517 3.79 11.68 18.56
C SER A 517 4.06 10.73 19.73
N TYR A 518 3.79 9.46 19.50
CA TYR A 518 4.18 8.35 20.38
C TYR A 518 5.23 7.50 19.64
N ILE A 519 5.96 6.62 20.32
CA ILE A 519 6.93 5.67 19.71
C ILE A 519 6.61 4.23 20.11
N GLY A 520 7.15 3.24 19.40
CA GLY A 520 6.98 1.84 19.78
C GLY A 520 7.24 0.86 18.62
N TYR A 521 6.88 -0.40 18.84
CA TYR A 521 7.09 -1.47 17.87
C TYR A 521 5.80 -2.22 17.56
N TRP A 522 5.46 -2.35 16.28
CA TRP A 522 4.27 -3.10 15.85
C TRP A 522 4.48 -4.60 16.00
N GLY A 523 3.50 -5.29 16.58
CA GLY A 523 3.62 -6.71 16.95
C GLY A 523 3.75 -7.66 15.75
N ASP A 524 3.15 -7.33 14.60
CA ASP A 524 3.09 -8.17 13.41
C ASP A 524 4.31 -8.02 12.47
N HIS A 525 5.11 -6.96 12.63
CA HIS A 525 6.16 -6.57 11.68
C HIS A 525 7.26 -7.63 11.44
N GLN A 526 7.38 -8.64 12.28
CA GLN A 526 8.51 -9.58 12.23
C GLN A 526 8.15 -10.90 11.56
N ILE A 527 7.26 -11.68 12.18
CA ILE A 527 7.14 -13.12 11.93
C ILE A 527 6.69 -13.43 10.50
N ILE A 528 5.49 -12.99 10.12
CA ILE A 528 4.90 -13.43 8.86
C ILE A 528 5.63 -12.86 7.64
N TYR A 529 6.06 -11.60 7.70
CA TYR A 529 6.72 -10.94 6.58
C TYR A 529 8.11 -11.53 6.30
N LEU A 530 8.89 -11.81 7.35
CA LEU A 530 10.16 -12.54 7.20
C LEU A 530 9.91 -13.95 6.66
N LEU A 531 8.95 -14.67 7.25
CA LEU A 531 8.66 -16.05 6.88
C LEU A 531 8.35 -16.21 5.39
N LYS A 532 7.61 -15.29 4.77
CA LYS A 532 7.33 -15.37 3.32
C LYS A 532 8.60 -15.32 2.48
N PHE A 533 9.60 -14.53 2.86
CA PHE A 533 10.90 -14.52 2.18
C PHE A 533 11.70 -15.82 2.41
N LEU A 534 11.62 -16.39 3.61
CA LEU A 534 12.30 -17.64 3.92
C LEU A 534 11.68 -18.82 3.17
N GLU A 535 10.35 -18.91 3.12
CA GLU A 535 9.62 -19.92 2.35
C GLU A 535 9.92 -19.80 0.85
N PHE A 536 9.94 -18.56 0.33
CA PHE A 536 10.36 -18.29 -1.05
C PHE A 536 11.78 -18.81 -1.30
N THR A 537 12.72 -18.46 -0.42
CA THR A 537 14.13 -18.80 -0.56
C THR A 537 14.35 -20.31 -0.58
N GLU A 538 13.72 -21.05 0.31
CA GLU A 538 13.87 -22.51 0.37
C GLU A 538 13.26 -23.22 -0.85
N ASN A 539 12.17 -22.69 -1.38
CA ASN A 539 11.54 -23.23 -2.59
C ASN A 539 12.38 -23.01 -3.86
N TYR A 540 12.95 -21.81 -4.02
CA TYR A 540 13.73 -21.42 -5.20
C TYR A 540 15.20 -21.87 -5.12
N PHE A 541 15.79 -21.84 -3.92
CA PHE A 541 17.21 -22.08 -3.66
C PHE A 541 17.34 -23.03 -2.45
N PRO A 542 17.00 -24.32 -2.62
CA PRO A 542 16.98 -25.28 -1.52
C PRO A 542 18.34 -25.38 -0.82
N ASN A 543 18.32 -25.46 0.51
CA ASN A 543 19.47 -25.46 1.41
C ASN A 543 20.30 -24.16 1.43
N SER A 544 19.88 -23.08 0.77
CA SER A 544 20.62 -21.81 0.81
C SER A 544 20.63 -21.19 2.22
N LEU A 545 19.53 -21.31 2.98
CA LEU A 545 19.45 -20.82 4.36
C LEU A 545 20.42 -21.55 5.29
N GLU A 546 20.68 -22.84 5.06
CA GLU A 546 21.65 -23.61 5.83
C GLU A 546 23.04 -22.94 5.79
N THR A 547 23.43 -22.42 4.62
CA THR A 547 24.74 -21.78 4.42
C THR A 547 24.93 -20.49 5.22
N LEU A 548 23.85 -19.92 5.77
CA LEU A 548 23.85 -18.69 6.57
C LEU A 548 23.75 -18.95 8.07
N LEU A 549 23.41 -20.19 8.49
CA LEU A 549 23.15 -20.53 9.89
C LEU A 549 24.30 -20.17 10.82
N ASP A 550 25.55 -20.34 10.36
CA ASP A 550 26.77 -20.10 11.13
C ASP A 550 27.57 -18.86 10.69
N LYS A 551 27.14 -18.15 9.63
CA LYS A 551 27.90 -17.03 9.04
C LYS A 551 27.60 -15.70 9.70
N GLU A 552 28.64 -15.05 10.21
CA GLU A 552 28.55 -13.80 10.97
C GLU A 552 28.46 -12.56 10.06
N TYR A 553 27.47 -12.54 9.17
CA TYR A 553 27.24 -11.43 8.23
C TYR A 553 26.13 -10.48 8.67
N PHE A 554 25.41 -10.81 9.74
CA PHE A 554 24.26 -10.03 10.17
C PHE A 554 24.61 -9.08 11.32
N VAL A 555 23.86 -8.00 11.44
CA VAL A 555 24.04 -6.93 12.44
C VAL A 555 22.71 -6.63 13.13
N TYR A 556 22.75 -5.82 14.18
CA TYR A 556 21.53 -5.30 14.84
C TYR A 556 21.39 -3.80 14.62
N ALA A 557 20.20 -3.38 14.21
CA ALA A 557 19.81 -1.98 14.24
C ALA A 557 19.81 -1.45 15.68
N ASN A 558 20.38 -0.26 15.86
CA ASN A 558 20.39 0.46 17.12
C ASN A 558 19.31 1.54 17.08
N VAL A 559 18.10 1.17 17.51
CA VAL A 559 16.96 2.09 17.63
C VAL A 559 16.94 2.62 19.08
N PRO A 560 16.80 3.93 19.33
CA PRO A 560 16.91 4.52 20.67
C PRO A 560 15.64 4.31 21.53
N TYR A 561 15.09 3.11 21.50
CA TYR A 561 13.92 2.71 22.29
C TYR A 561 14.35 1.77 23.42
N LYS A 562 13.86 2.02 24.63
CA LYS A 562 14.15 1.21 25.82
C LYS A 562 12.87 0.57 26.32
N ILE A 563 12.73 -0.74 26.08
CA ILE A 563 11.61 -1.51 26.62
C ILE A 563 11.83 -1.69 28.14
N LYS A 564 10.88 -1.22 28.95
CA LYS A 564 10.93 -1.23 30.42
C LYS A 564 11.06 -2.63 31.03
N SER A 565 11.29 -2.72 32.34
CA SER A 565 11.35 -4.02 33.01
C SER A 565 10.01 -4.76 32.93
N TYR A 566 10.03 -6.09 33.04
CA TYR A 566 8.78 -6.87 33.01
C TYR A 566 7.80 -6.45 34.12
N THR A 567 8.32 -6.16 35.32
CA THR A 567 7.49 -5.71 36.45
C THR A 567 6.76 -4.41 36.12
N GLU A 568 7.44 -3.42 35.52
CA GLU A 568 6.83 -2.15 35.10
C GLU A 568 5.80 -2.36 33.98
N ILE A 569 6.09 -3.23 33.02
CA ILE A 569 5.15 -3.57 31.93
C ILE A 569 3.90 -4.25 32.49
N LEU A 570 4.04 -5.15 33.48
CA LEU A 570 2.91 -5.81 34.12
C LEU A 570 2.06 -4.85 34.96
N GLU A 571 2.68 -3.83 35.54
CA GLU A 571 2.00 -2.76 36.28
C GLU A 571 1.20 -1.84 35.33
N ASN A 572 1.81 -1.40 34.22
CA ASN A 572 1.15 -0.58 33.23
C ASN A 572 1.58 -0.95 31.79
N PRO A 573 0.85 -1.87 31.12
CA PRO A 573 1.27 -2.36 29.81
C PRO A 573 1.02 -1.38 28.65
N LYS A 574 0.51 -0.18 28.95
CA LYS A 574 0.35 0.91 27.97
C LYS A 574 1.53 1.89 27.97
N ASP A 575 2.40 1.84 28.99
CA ASP A 575 3.57 2.70 29.16
C ASP A 575 4.81 1.84 29.36
N THR A 576 5.39 1.38 28.25
CA THR A 576 6.32 0.24 28.23
C THR A 576 7.62 0.52 27.50
N ILE A 577 7.71 1.62 26.73
CA ILE A 577 8.89 1.96 25.93
C ILE A 577 9.21 3.44 26.07
N ASP A 578 10.41 3.71 26.59
CA ASP A 578 10.96 5.07 26.67
C ASP A 578 11.84 5.38 25.45
N PHE A 579 11.89 6.66 25.07
CA PHE A 579 12.84 7.18 24.07
C PHE A 579 14.14 7.61 24.76
N ASP A 580 15.27 7.05 24.35
CA ASP A 580 16.60 7.36 24.88
C ASP A 580 17.25 8.47 24.04
N PHE A 581 17.05 9.73 24.45
CA PHE A 581 17.58 10.90 23.76
C PHE A 581 19.11 10.93 23.69
N ASP A 582 19.80 10.46 24.72
CA ASP A 582 21.27 10.41 24.74
C ASP A 582 21.80 9.39 23.73
N LEU A 583 21.11 8.25 23.58
CA LEU A 583 21.42 7.25 22.56
C LEU A 583 21.12 7.77 21.16
N ASP A 584 20.00 8.48 20.97
CA ASP A 584 19.64 9.11 19.68
C ASP A 584 20.71 10.10 19.23
N GLU A 585 21.16 11.00 20.11
CA GLU A 585 22.24 11.95 19.79
C GLU A 585 23.55 11.23 19.43
N LYS A 586 23.93 10.19 20.18
CA LYS A 586 25.12 9.37 19.89
C LYS A 586 25.03 8.67 18.54
N ILE A 587 23.86 8.14 18.18
CA ILE A 587 23.66 7.50 16.88
C ILE A 587 23.79 8.54 15.76
N HIS A 588 23.21 9.73 15.91
CA HIS A 588 23.34 10.81 14.93
C HIS A 588 24.80 11.27 14.78
N GLN A 589 25.55 11.39 15.87
CA GLN A 589 26.98 11.69 15.82
C GLN A 589 27.75 10.60 15.05
N ARG A 590 27.53 9.32 15.38
CA ARG A 590 28.18 8.21 14.67
C ARG A 590 27.80 8.16 13.19
N ARG A 591 26.55 8.49 12.84
CA ARG A 591 26.11 8.60 11.46
C ARG A 591 26.86 9.69 10.70
N ALA A 592 27.10 10.84 11.33
CA ALA A 592 27.88 11.91 10.75
C ALA A 592 29.37 11.56 10.56
N GLU A 593 29.94 10.74 11.46
CA GLU A 593 31.35 10.32 11.42
C GLU A 593 31.61 9.13 10.47
N MET A 594 30.75 8.11 10.49
CA MET A 594 30.97 6.83 9.80
C MET A 594 30.15 6.68 8.52
N GLY A 595 28.95 7.26 8.46
CA GLY A 595 27.89 6.91 7.51
C GLY A 595 26.74 6.15 8.17
N ALA A 596 25.81 5.61 7.39
CA ALA A 596 24.60 4.96 7.89
C ALA A 596 24.84 3.81 8.89
N ASP A 597 25.94 3.07 8.75
CA ASP A 597 26.37 2.00 9.68
C ASP A 597 26.59 2.52 11.12
N GLY A 598 26.70 3.83 11.32
CA GLY A 598 26.72 4.46 12.64
C GLY A 598 25.47 4.18 13.49
N ALA A 599 24.36 3.76 12.87
CA ALA A 599 23.14 3.31 13.54
C ALA A 599 23.09 1.80 13.84
N LEU A 600 24.22 1.09 13.73
CA LEU A 600 24.31 -0.30 14.13
C LEU A 600 24.87 -0.43 15.56
N LEU A 601 24.43 -1.48 16.26
CA LEU A 601 24.95 -1.81 17.58
C LEU A 601 26.42 -2.23 17.50
N THR A 602 27.16 -1.89 18.55
CA THR A 602 28.57 -2.24 18.69
C THR A 602 28.79 -3.17 19.88
N ASP A 603 29.91 -3.88 19.85
CA ASP A 603 30.42 -4.61 21.02
C ASP A 603 31.13 -3.66 22.02
N GLU A 604 31.68 -4.23 23.09
CA GLU A 604 32.44 -3.49 24.11
C GLU A 604 33.69 -2.78 23.59
N ASN A 605 34.21 -3.19 22.42
CA ASN A 605 35.38 -2.60 21.77
C ASN A 605 35.01 -1.45 20.83
N GLY A 606 33.71 -1.20 20.62
CA GLY A 606 33.20 -0.18 19.70
C GLY A 606 33.14 -0.66 18.24
N GLU A 607 33.35 -1.95 17.97
CA GLU A 607 33.22 -2.54 16.64
C GLU A 607 31.76 -2.91 16.37
N VAL A 608 31.31 -2.83 15.11
CA VAL A 608 29.95 -3.25 14.73
C VAL A 608 29.76 -4.73 15.08
N LEU A 609 28.73 -5.02 15.87
CA LEU A 609 28.45 -6.36 16.35
C LEU A 609 27.92 -7.22 15.19
N LYS A 610 28.68 -8.27 14.86
CA LYS A 610 28.35 -9.25 13.83
C LYS A 610 27.81 -10.53 14.44
N VAL A 611 26.73 -11.07 13.91
CA VAL A 611 26.04 -12.28 14.37
C VAL A 611 25.60 -13.13 13.19
N ASN A 612 25.24 -14.39 13.43
CA ASN A 612 24.76 -15.28 12.37
C ASN A 612 23.24 -15.28 12.22
N PHE A 613 22.78 -15.91 11.15
CA PHE A 613 21.35 -16.01 10.86
C PHE A 613 20.58 -16.69 12.00
N THR A 614 21.14 -17.75 12.60
CA THR A 614 20.48 -18.48 13.70
C THR A 614 20.21 -17.56 14.89
N GLU A 615 21.17 -16.72 15.25
CA GLU A 615 21.00 -15.70 16.28
C GLU A 615 19.92 -14.67 15.93
N LYS A 616 19.88 -14.17 14.69
CA LYS A 616 18.83 -13.24 14.25
C LYS A 616 17.42 -13.83 14.35
N ILE A 617 17.26 -15.10 13.98
CA ILE A 617 15.99 -15.82 14.11
C ILE A 617 15.63 -16.02 15.58
N LEU A 618 16.60 -16.41 16.42
CA LEU A 618 16.36 -16.58 17.85
C LEU A 618 15.96 -15.26 18.53
N ALA A 619 16.60 -14.14 18.20
CA ALA A 619 16.25 -12.84 18.78
C ALA A 619 14.77 -12.50 18.54
N THR A 620 14.27 -12.65 17.32
CA THR A 620 12.87 -12.34 16.99
C THR A 620 11.88 -13.36 17.56
N VAL A 621 12.20 -14.66 17.50
CA VAL A 621 11.34 -15.73 18.04
C VAL A 621 11.25 -15.66 19.57
N LEU A 622 12.37 -15.45 20.26
CA LEU A 622 12.40 -15.35 21.72
C LEU A 622 11.69 -14.09 22.21
N ALA A 623 11.74 -12.97 21.48
CA ALA A 623 10.97 -11.78 21.80
C ALA A 623 9.44 -11.99 21.71
N LYS A 624 8.98 -12.85 20.78
CA LYS A 624 7.56 -13.23 20.70
C LYS A 624 7.19 -14.23 21.80
N LEU A 625 8.00 -15.27 22.01
CA LEU A 625 7.75 -16.28 23.02
C LEU A 625 7.87 -15.74 24.44
N SER A 626 8.65 -14.68 24.68
CA SER A 626 8.69 -14.02 25.99
C SER A 626 7.38 -13.32 26.35
N ASN A 627 6.59 -12.97 25.34
CA ASN A 627 5.26 -12.37 25.45
C ASN A 627 4.14 -13.41 25.26
N PHE A 628 4.46 -14.70 25.23
CA PHE A 628 3.47 -15.75 25.05
C PHE A 628 2.65 -15.97 26.34
N ILE A 629 1.36 -15.67 26.24
CA ILE A 629 0.37 -16.01 27.26
C ILE A 629 -0.27 -17.32 26.81
N LEU A 630 0.02 -18.41 27.53
CA LEU A 630 -0.52 -19.74 27.27
C LEU A 630 -2.05 -19.68 27.12
N GLU A 631 -2.62 -20.27 26.06
CA GLU A 631 -4.02 -20.19 25.61
C GLU A 631 -4.57 -18.78 25.33
N GLY A 632 -3.78 -17.72 25.47
CA GLY A 632 -4.17 -16.32 25.22
C GLY A 632 -3.63 -15.75 23.92
N GLY A 633 -2.40 -16.09 23.52
CA GLY A 633 -1.71 -15.55 22.33
C GLY A 633 -0.41 -14.82 22.68
N ILE A 634 0.05 -13.91 21.80
CA ILE A 634 1.22 -13.05 22.03
C ILE A 634 0.77 -11.69 22.55
N TRP A 635 1.29 -11.27 23.70
CA TRP A 635 0.89 -10.04 24.37
C TRP A 635 1.27 -8.78 23.58
N MET A 636 0.32 -7.84 23.42
CA MET A 636 0.49 -6.59 22.69
C MET A 636 0.88 -5.43 23.62
N ASN A 637 2.14 -5.37 24.02
CA ASN A 637 2.63 -4.46 25.07
C ASN A 637 3.75 -3.51 24.60
N THR A 638 3.82 -3.18 23.31
CA THR A 638 4.93 -2.42 22.71
C THR A 638 4.52 -1.06 22.14
N GLN A 639 3.51 -0.41 22.74
CA GLN A 639 3.02 0.95 22.39
C GLN A 639 2.54 1.16 20.94
N ARG A 640 2.45 0.09 20.15
CA ARG A 640 1.92 0.09 18.78
C ARG A 640 1.02 -1.12 18.54
N PRO A 641 -0.01 -0.98 17.68
CA PRO A 641 -0.88 -2.08 17.32
C PRO A 641 -0.17 -3.10 16.42
N GLU A 642 -0.95 -4.00 15.83
CA GLU A 642 -0.52 -4.85 14.71
C GLU A 642 -1.02 -4.26 13.37
N TRP A 643 -1.49 -5.10 12.44
CA TRP A 643 -1.90 -4.66 11.10
C TRP A 643 -3.05 -3.63 11.13
N ASN A 644 -4.06 -3.86 11.99
CA ASN A 644 -5.25 -3.01 12.11
C ASN A 644 -5.02 -1.85 13.10
N ASP A 645 -4.64 -0.68 12.58
CA ASP A 645 -4.41 0.51 13.39
C ASP A 645 -5.70 1.05 14.05
N ALA A 646 -6.89 0.70 13.54
CA ALA A 646 -8.15 1.14 14.14
C ALA A 646 -8.48 0.42 15.46
N ASN A 647 -7.83 -0.72 15.74
CA ASN A 647 -7.89 -1.44 17.01
C ASN A 647 -6.70 -1.10 17.94
N ASN A 648 -6.13 0.10 17.83
CA ASN A 648 -4.97 0.52 18.61
C ASN A 648 -5.16 0.55 20.13
N ALA A 649 -6.39 0.61 20.67
CA ALA A 649 -6.60 0.59 22.12
C ALA A 649 -6.42 -0.81 22.72
N LEU A 650 -6.34 -1.87 21.89
CA LEU A 650 -5.90 -3.20 22.32
C LEU A 650 -4.46 -3.20 22.82
N VAL A 651 -3.61 -2.26 22.40
CA VAL A 651 -2.26 -2.13 22.96
C VAL A 651 -2.36 -1.93 24.48
N GLY A 652 -1.64 -2.74 25.24
CA GLY A 652 -1.77 -2.87 26.68
C GLY A 652 -2.30 -4.24 27.05
N ASN A 653 -3.62 -4.42 27.05
CA ASN A 653 -4.24 -5.67 27.54
C ASN A 653 -4.57 -6.67 26.43
N GLY A 654 -4.44 -6.28 25.16
CA GLY A 654 -4.70 -7.12 24.01
C GLY A 654 -3.66 -8.22 23.85
N VAL A 655 -4.10 -9.36 23.35
CA VAL A 655 -3.25 -10.54 23.12
C VAL A 655 -3.58 -11.09 21.73
N SER A 656 -2.56 -11.17 20.87
CA SER A 656 -2.70 -11.56 19.47
C SER A 656 -2.59 -13.08 19.28
N MET A 657 -3.72 -13.70 18.94
CA MET A 657 -3.71 -15.06 18.39
C MET A 657 -3.29 -15.05 16.92
N VAL A 658 -3.54 -13.95 16.19
CA VAL A 658 -3.07 -13.72 14.80
C VAL A 658 -1.57 -13.97 14.68
N THR A 659 -0.76 -13.30 15.50
CA THR A 659 0.70 -13.48 15.50
C THR A 659 1.09 -14.88 15.98
N LEU A 660 0.33 -15.49 16.89
CA LEU A 660 0.56 -16.87 17.33
C LEU A 660 0.38 -17.88 16.18
N TYR A 661 -0.65 -17.72 15.35
CA TYR A 661 -0.90 -18.59 14.19
C TYR A 661 0.25 -18.53 13.18
N TYR A 662 0.76 -17.33 12.90
CA TYR A 662 1.91 -17.17 12.02
C TYR A 662 3.22 -17.63 12.67
N LEU A 663 3.38 -17.45 13.99
CA LEU A 663 4.54 -17.98 14.72
C LEU A 663 4.56 -19.51 14.66
N ARG A 664 3.40 -20.17 14.76
CA ARG A 664 3.31 -21.62 14.56
C ARG A 664 3.81 -22.01 13.17
N ARG A 665 3.40 -21.31 12.10
CA ARG A 665 3.90 -21.56 10.72
C ARG A 665 5.42 -21.39 10.65
N MET A 666 5.95 -20.32 11.24
CA MET A 666 7.40 -20.07 11.27
C MET A 666 8.17 -21.16 12.03
N MET A 667 7.69 -21.58 13.20
CA MET A 667 8.32 -22.66 13.96
C MET A 667 8.27 -23.99 13.22
N LYS A 668 7.17 -24.27 12.49
CA LYS A 668 7.05 -25.46 11.64
C LYS A 668 8.03 -25.43 10.46
N PHE A 669 8.25 -24.26 9.85
CA PHE A 669 9.26 -24.06 8.82
C PHE A 669 10.68 -24.33 9.36
N PHE A 670 11.04 -23.73 10.50
CA PHE A 670 12.36 -23.91 11.10
C PHE A 670 12.62 -25.32 11.62
N GLN A 671 11.57 -26.06 12.01
CA GLN A 671 11.70 -27.49 12.33
C GLN A 671 12.34 -28.24 11.14
N ALA A 672 11.82 -28.03 9.93
CA ALA A 672 12.36 -28.67 8.73
C ALA A 672 13.77 -28.19 8.38
N VAL A 673 14.05 -26.88 8.48
CA VAL A 673 15.39 -26.31 8.22
C VAL A 673 16.45 -26.94 9.14
N PHE A 674 16.16 -27.06 10.45
CA PHE A 674 17.11 -27.65 11.39
C PHE A 674 17.21 -29.17 11.25
N GLU A 675 16.14 -29.89 10.89
CA GLU A 675 16.17 -31.34 10.66
C GLU A 675 16.98 -31.73 9.43
N ASN A 676 16.97 -30.89 8.40
CA ASN A 676 17.68 -31.14 7.14
C ASN A 676 19.14 -30.65 7.14
N SER A 677 19.55 -29.85 8.13
CA SER A 677 20.91 -29.34 8.20
C SER A 677 21.92 -30.40 8.63
N ALA A 678 23.10 -30.38 7.99
CA ALA A 678 24.28 -31.17 8.35
C ALA A 678 25.13 -30.53 9.47
N LEU A 679 24.80 -29.31 9.93
CA LEU A 679 25.51 -28.68 11.04
C LEU A 679 25.19 -29.37 12.36
N GLU A 680 26.19 -29.53 13.23
CA GLU A 680 25.95 -30.03 14.59
C GLU A 680 25.72 -28.89 15.59
N ASN A 681 26.38 -27.75 15.36
CA ASN A 681 26.42 -26.64 16.29
C ASN A 681 26.51 -25.29 15.57
N VAL A 682 26.06 -24.24 16.25
CA VAL A 682 26.25 -22.83 15.89
C VAL A 682 26.79 -22.05 17.09
N GLN A 683 27.34 -20.86 16.85
CA GLN A 683 27.77 -19.95 17.92
C GLN A 683 26.85 -18.73 17.97
N ILE A 684 26.29 -18.43 19.13
CA ILE A 684 25.48 -17.22 19.33
C ILE A 684 25.96 -16.43 20.54
N SER A 685 25.63 -15.16 20.62
CA SER A 685 26.05 -14.25 21.71
C SER A 685 25.77 -14.85 23.08
N SER A 686 26.73 -14.68 23.99
CA SER A 686 26.68 -15.28 25.32
C SER A 686 25.41 -14.87 26.07
N GLU A 687 25.03 -13.61 25.96
CA GLU A 687 23.83 -13.00 26.54
C GLU A 687 22.55 -13.68 26.04
N LEU A 688 22.48 -13.99 24.73
CA LEU A 688 21.32 -14.63 24.12
C LEU A 688 21.20 -16.11 24.50
N VAL A 689 22.32 -16.82 24.69
CA VAL A 689 22.28 -18.23 25.12
C VAL A 689 21.55 -18.40 26.46
N ASP A 690 21.75 -17.49 27.43
CA ASP A 690 21.08 -17.60 28.73
C ASP A 690 19.58 -17.36 28.59
N PHE A 691 19.17 -16.37 27.80
CA PHE A 691 17.77 -16.11 27.49
C PHE A 691 17.10 -17.31 26.81
N TYR A 692 17.72 -17.83 25.74
CA TYR A 692 17.27 -19.02 25.02
C TYR A 692 17.06 -20.23 25.96
N LYS A 693 18.04 -20.52 26.82
CA LYS A 693 17.97 -21.66 27.73
C LYS A 693 16.84 -21.52 28.73
N LYS A 694 16.64 -20.34 29.32
CA LYS A 694 15.55 -20.08 30.27
C LYS A 694 14.18 -20.32 29.66
N ILE A 695 13.93 -19.83 28.44
CA ILE A 695 12.63 -20.07 27.77
C ILE A 695 12.44 -21.56 27.46
N ARG A 696 13.47 -22.23 26.94
CA ARG A 696 13.42 -23.66 26.65
C ARG A 696 13.16 -24.51 27.90
N GLU A 697 13.86 -24.22 28.99
CA GLU A 697 13.68 -24.90 30.28
C GLU A 697 12.27 -24.66 30.84
N GLY A 698 11.77 -23.42 30.75
CA GLY A 698 10.40 -23.11 31.14
C GLY A 698 9.34 -23.91 30.39
N PHE A 699 9.49 -24.11 29.07
CA PHE A 699 8.60 -25.03 28.34
C PHE A 699 8.76 -26.48 28.79
N GLN A 700 9.99 -26.96 28.96
CA GLN A 700 10.28 -28.34 29.34
C GLN A 700 9.69 -28.69 30.71
N GLU A 701 9.84 -27.82 31.71
CA GLU A 701 9.36 -28.04 33.07
C GLU A 701 7.83 -28.01 33.16
N ASN A 702 7.19 -27.23 32.30
CA ASN A 702 5.73 -27.05 32.29
C ASN A 702 5.00 -27.90 31.24
N LEU A 703 5.70 -28.81 30.54
CA LEU A 703 5.10 -29.64 29.49
C LEU A 703 3.89 -30.44 29.98
N HIS A 704 3.92 -30.88 31.23
CA HIS A 704 2.84 -31.62 31.89
C HIS A 704 1.50 -30.85 31.95
N LEU A 705 1.52 -29.53 31.83
CA LEU A 705 0.30 -28.71 31.84
C LEU A 705 -0.57 -28.90 30.59
N LEU A 706 0.02 -29.35 29.48
CA LEU A 706 -0.71 -29.56 28.23
C LEU A 706 -1.66 -30.77 28.27
N GLU A 707 -1.59 -31.60 29.31
CA GLU A 707 -2.46 -32.78 29.49
C GLU A 707 -3.85 -32.43 30.05
N GLY A 708 -4.06 -31.19 30.51
CA GLY A 708 -5.30 -30.77 31.17
C GLY A 708 -5.66 -29.30 30.97
N ASN A 709 -6.61 -28.82 31.77
CA ASN A 709 -7.01 -27.40 31.77
C ASN A 709 -5.94 -26.56 32.48
N ILE A 710 -5.50 -25.48 31.86
CA ILE A 710 -4.50 -24.57 32.43
C ILE A 710 -5.17 -23.52 33.31
N SER A 711 -4.71 -23.42 34.56
CA SER A 711 -5.20 -22.42 35.52
C SER A 711 -4.67 -21.02 35.23
N ASN A 712 -5.36 -19.99 35.73
CA ASN A 712 -4.89 -18.61 35.60
C ASN A 712 -3.57 -18.38 36.38
N GLU A 713 -3.37 -19.12 37.47
CA GLU A 713 -2.14 -19.14 38.25
C GLU A 713 -0.97 -19.72 37.46
N ASP A 714 -1.16 -20.85 36.77
CA ASP A 714 -0.11 -21.44 35.94
C ASP A 714 0.21 -20.58 34.71
N ARG A 715 -0.81 -19.95 34.13
CA ARG A 715 -0.65 -18.96 33.06
C ARG A 715 0.24 -17.79 33.52
N LYS A 716 0.02 -17.28 34.74
CA LYS A 716 0.88 -16.24 35.31
C LYS A 716 2.30 -16.73 35.54
N LYS A 717 2.50 -17.93 36.12
CA LYS A 717 3.84 -18.46 36.38
C LYS A 717 4.69 -18.55 35.10
N ILE A 718 4.10 -19.00 34.01
CA ILE A 718 4.80 -19.08 32.71
C ILE A 718 5.10 -17.68 32.17
N LEU A 719 4.12 -16.77 32.21
CA LEU A 719 4.32 -15.39 31.74
C LEU A 719 5.41 -14.67 32.53
N ASP A 720 5.42 -14.80 33.86
CA ASP A 720 6.46 -14.23 34.73
C ASP A 720 7.84 -14.79 34.36
N LEU A 721 7.96 -16.13 34.26
CA LEU A 721 9.23 -16.76 33.90
C LEU A 721 9.79 -16.25 32.57
N PHE A 722 8.93 -16.12 31.57
CA PHE A 722 9.29 -15.71 30.22
C PHE A 722 9.57 -14.21 30.11
N GLY A 723 8.74 -13.39 30.76
CA GLY A 723 8.89 -11.95 30.85
C GLY A 723 10.17 -11.52 31.57
N GLU A 724 10.47 -12.13 32.72
CA GLU A 724 11.71 -11.86 33.45
C GLU A 724 12.95 -12.27 32.64
N ALA A 725 12.93 -13.43 31.97
CA ALA A 725 14.04 -13.88 31.16
C ALA A 725 14.38 -12.89 30.04
N ALA A 726 13.37 -12.34 29.36
CA ALA A 726 13.57 -11.28 28.39
C ALA A 726 14.00 -9.95 29.02
N SER A 727 13.49 -9.63 30.22
CA SER A 727 13.83 -8.40 30.95
C SER A 727 15.28 -8.37 31.36
N GLU A 728 15.80 -9.48 31.87
CA GLU A 728 17.20 -9.61 32.22
C GLU A 728 18.11 -9.46 30.99
N TYR A 729 17.74 -10.10 29.86
CA TYR A 729 18.49 -10.01 28.62
C TYR A 729 18.60 -8.57 28.10
N ARG A 730 17.45 -7.89 27.91
CA ARG A 730 17.46 -6.53 27.36
C ARG A 730 18.10 -5.52 28.30
N ASN A 731 17.87 -5.63 29.61
CA ASN A 731 18.47 -4.72 30.59
C ASN A 731 19.99 -4.90 30.65
N HIS A 732 20.49 -6.13 30.51
CA HIS A 732 21.93 -6.36 30.38
C HIS A 732 22.50 -5.59 29.18
N VAL A 733 21.92 -5.78 28.00
CA VAL A 733 22.40 -5.14 26.76
C VAL A 733 22.24 -3.62 26.82
N TYR A 734 21.12 -3.09 27.33
CA TYR A 734 20.92 -1.65 27.44
C TYR A 734 21.93 -0.97 28.37
N GLN A 735 22.36 -1.64 29.44
CA GLN A 735 23.26 -1.05 30.45
C GLN A 735 24.74 -1.31 30.17
N LYS A 736 25.07 -2.47 29.58
CA LYS A 736 26.45 -2.95 29.43
C LYS A 736 26.88 -3.15 27.98
N GLY A 737 25.95 -3.11 27.02
CA GLY A 737 26.19 -3.51 25.65
C GLY A 737 26.39 -5.03 25.52
N PHE A 738 26.79 -5.47 24.33
CA PHE A 738 27.22 -6.84 24.10
C PHE A 738 28.71 -7.01 24.41
N TRP A 739 29.07 -8.11 25.05
CA TRP A 739 30.46 -8.46 25.33
C TRP A 739 31.25 -8.87 24.07
N GLY A 740 30.55 -9.25 23.00
CA GLY A 740 31.17 -9.73 21.75
C GLY A 740 31.65 -11.19 21.80
N LYS A 741 31.50 -11.90 22.92
CA LYS A 741 31.80 -13.34 23.00
C LYS A 741 30.58 -14.20 22.72
N LYS A 742 30.81 -15.29 21.99
CA LYS A 742 29.77 -16.26 21.60
C LYS A 742 29.98 -17.61 22.29
N ARG A 743 28.88 -18.33 22.49
CA ARG A 743 28.86 -19.70 23.04
C ARG A 743 28.24 -20.66 22.03
N THR A 744 28.76 -21.88 22.01
CA THR A 744 28.26 -22.97 21.18
C THR A 744 26.90 -23.46 21.66
N VAL A 745 25.95 -23.59 20.73
CA VAL A 745 24.62 -24.18 20.91
C VAL A 745 24.46 -25.31 19.89
N SER A 746 23.96 -26.47 20.33
CA SER A 746 23.73 -27.61 19.45
C SER A 746 22.44 -27.47 18.66
N LEU A 747 22.43 -27.93 17.41
CA LEU A 747 21.21 -27.97 16.60
C LEU A 747 20.15 -28.89 17.20
N GLU A 748 20.54 -30.00 17.83
CA GLU A 748 19.61 -30.86 18.58
C GLU A 748 18.89 -30.06 19.70
N GLY A 749 19.60 -29.15 20.35
CA GLY A 749 19.01 -28.26 21.36
C GLY A 749 17.99 -27.30 20.76
N LEU A 750 18.28 -26.75 19.58
CA LEU A 750 17.36 -25.88 18.83
C LEU A 750 16.12 -26.65 18.34
N GLN A 751 16.31 -27.84 17.78
CA GLN A 751 15.21 -28.73 17.39
C GLN A 751 14.29 -29.06 18.57
N ARG A 752 14.88 -29.40 19.74
CA ARG A 752 14.10 -29.65 20.97
C ARG A 752 13.30 -28.43 21.40
N PHE A 753 13.91 -27.24 21.36
CA PHE A 753 13.23 -25.98 21.65
C PHE A 753 12.08 -25.71 20.68
N THR A 754 12.29 -25.93 19.38
CA THR A 754 11.27 -25.78 18.34
C THR A 754 10.09 -26.73 18.58
N ASN A 755 10.37 -28.00 18.88
CA ASN A 755 9.36 -29.02 19.15
C ASN A 755 8.54 -28.72 20.41
N LEU A 756 9.19 -28.25 21.48
CA LEU A 756 8.49 -27.83 22.69
C LEU A 756 7.60 -26.62 22.40
N SER A 757 8.14 -25.60 21.73
CA SER A 757 7.38 -24.39 21.40
C SER A 757 6.14 -24.73 20.56
N LEU A 758 6.28 -25.57 19.52
CA LEU A 758 5.15 -26.02 18.70
C LEU A 758 4.04 -26.68 19.54
N GLN A 759 4.37 -27.53 20.51
CA GLN A 759 3.36 -28.18 21.36
C GLN A 759 2.52 -27.17 22.15
N PHE A 760 3.16 -26.14 22.74
CA PHE A 760 2.47 -25.10 23.50
C PHE A 760 1.66 -24.15 22.59
N LEU A 761 2.20 -23.80 21.42
CA LEU A 761 1.51 -22.99 20.44
C LEU A 761 0.26 -23.72 19.91
N GLU A 762 0.40 -24.99 19.51
CA GLU A 762 -0.71 -25.80 19.00
C GLU A 762 -1.78 -26.09 20.05
N HIS A 763 -1.40 -26.29 21.32
CA HIS A 763 -2.36 -26.34 22.43
C HIS A 763 -3.17 -25.04 22.52
N SER A 764 -2.50 -23.89 22.44
CA SER A 764 -3.16 -22.58 22.50
C SER A 764 -4.08 -22.34 21.31
N ILE A 765 -3.73 -22.81 20.11
CA ILE A 765 -4.61 -22.75 18.93
C ILE A 765 -5.90 -23.53 19.18
N LYS A 766 -5.80 -24.78 19.67
CA LYS A 766 -6.98 -25.62 19.98
C LYS A 766 -7.88 -24.98 21.03
N ALA A 767 -7.31 -24.33 22.04
CA ALA A 767 -8.07 -23.62 23.08
C ALA A 767 -8.78 -22.34 22.59
N ASN A 768 -8.54 -21.91 21.34
CA ASN A 768 -9.08 -20.68 20.76
C ASN A 768 -10.07 -20.91 19.61
N GLU A 769 -10.53 -22.14 19.41
CA GLU A 769 -11.69 -22.42 18.56
C GLU A 769 -12.97 -21.95 19.27
N ARG A 770 -13.81 -21.21 18.54
CA ARG A 770 -15.10 -20.71 19.00
C ARG A 770 -16.19 -21.76 18.78
N LYS A 771 -17.30 -21.59 19.50
CA LYS A 771 -18.48 -22.45 19.37
C LYS A 771 -19.13 -22.42 17.99
N ASP A 772 -18.93 -21.36 17.23
CA ASP A 772 -19.44 -21.20 15.86
C ASP A 772 -18.51 -21.79 14.79
N GLY A 773 -17.35 -22.34 15.17
CA GLY A 773 -16.35 -22.92 14.27
C GLY A 773 -15.30 -21.93 13.75
N LEU A 774 -15.38 -20.65 14.14
CA LEU A 774 -14.34 -19.65 13.88
C LEU A 774 -13.23 -19.71 14.94
N TYR A 775 -12.15 -18.96 14.73
CA TYR A 775 -11.06 -18.83 15.70
C TYR A 775 -10.94 -17.40 16.23
N HIS A 776 -10.51 -17.26 17.49
CA HIS A 776 -10.25 -15.96 18.09
C HIS A 776 -9.06 -15.25 17.42
N ALA A 777 -9.21 -13.97 17.10
CA ALA A 777 -8.12 -13.15 16.53
C ALA A 777 -7.31 -12.44 17.63
N TYR A 778 -8.03 -11.70 18.47
CA TYR A 778 -7.49 -10.94 19.58
C TYR A 778 -8.27 -11.25 20.85
N ASN A 779 -7.53 -11.49 21.92
CA ASN A 779 -8.04 -11.72 23.25
C ASN A 779 -7.66 -10.54 24.17
N LEU A 780 -8.22 -10.52 25.37
CA LEU A 780 -7.82 -9.59 26.44
C LEU A 780 -7.23 -10.38 27.59
N MET A 781 -6.18 -9.85 28.20
CA MET A 781 -5.63 -10.35 29.45
C MET A 781 -5.88 -9.38 30.61
N THR A 782 -6.12 -9.94 31.79
CA THR A 782 -6.19 -9.20 33.05
C THR A 782 -5.29 -9.89 34.06
N SER A 783 -4.31 -9.17 34.58
CA SER A 783 -3.39 -9.65 35.62
C SER A 783 -3.80 -9.17 37.00
N ASN A 784 -3.44 -9.96 38.00
CA ASN A 784 -3.26 -9.52 39.38
C ASN A 784 -1.98 -10.17 39.94
N GLU A 785 -1.70 -10.00 41.24
CA GLU A 785 -0.49 -10.55 41.87
C GLU A 785 -0.32 -12.08 41.73
N LYS A 786 -1.40 -12.84 41.51
CA LYS A 786 -1.38 -14.32 41.54
C LYS A 786 -1.87 -15.00 40.28
N SER A 787 -2.58 -14.30 39.40
CA SER A 787 -3.23 -14.92 38.25
C SER A 787 -3.28 -14.01 37.02
N VAL A 788 -3.24 -14.61 35.83
CA VAL A 788 -3.53 -13.96 34.55
C VAL A 788 -4.77 -14.64 33.97
N ALA A 789 -5.85 -13.88 33.81
CA ALA A 789 -7.08 -14.33 33.18
C ALA A 789 -7.11 -13.91 31.70
N VAL A 790 -7.78 -14.71 30.87
CA VAL A 790 -8.03 -14.40 29.45
C VAL A 790 -9.53 -14.30 29.20
N SER A 791 -9.94 -13.26 28.48
CA SER A 791 -11.29 -13.07 27.97
C SER A 791 -11.26 -12.78 26.47
N TYR A 792 -12.42 -12.90 25.82
CA TYR A 792 -12.51 -12.97 24.36
C TYR A 792 -13.23 -11.76 23.76
N LEU A 793 -12.87 -11.40 22.53
CA LEU A 793 -13.53 -10.39 21.72
C LEU A 793 -14.41 -11.01 20.63
N SER A 794 -15.11 -10.16 19.88
CA SER A 794 -15.90 -10.56 18.70
C SER A 794 -15.08 -11.35 17.68
N GLU A 795 -15.77 -12.10 16.82
CA GLU A 795 -15.18 -12.67 15.61
C GLU A 795 -14.55 -11.58 14.75
N MET A 796 -13.38 -11.88 14.16
CA MET A 796 -12.68 -10.95 13.26
C MET A 796 -12.11 -11.72 12.08
N LEU A 797 -12.19 -11.14 10.90
CA LEU A 797 -11.72 -11.75 9.64
C LEU A 797 -10.22 -12.11 9.71
N GLU A 798 -9.42 -11.23 10.31
CA GLU A 798 -7.96 -11.40 10.42
C GLU A 798 -7.55 -12.68 11.16
N GLY A 799 -8.30 -13.08 12.20
CA GLY A 799 -8.05 -14.35 12.89
C GLY A 799 -8.29 -15.56 11.98
N GLN A 800 -9.25 -15.46 11.07
CA GLN A 800 -9.62 -16.56 10.17
C GLN A 800 -8.57 -16.71 9.08
N VAL A 801 -8.12 -15.59 8.51
CA VAL A 801 -6.98 -15.53 7.58
C VAL A 801 -5.76 -16.18 8.22
N ALA A 802 -5.41 -15.77 9.43
CA ALA A 802 -4.19 -16.23 10.08
C ALA A 802 -4.24 -17.72 10.48
N VAL A 803 -5.36 -18.23 10.98
CA VAL A 803 -5.48 -19.66 11.31
C VAL A 803 -5.49 -20.55 10.06
N LEU A 804 -6.13 -20.12 8.96
CA LEU A 804 -6.09 -20.82 7.68
C LEU A 804 -4.66 -20.85 7.10
N SER A 805 -3.90 -19.79 7.29
CA SER A 805 -2.49 -19.71 6.88
C SER A 805 -1.51 -20.43 7.82
N SER A 806 -1.92 -20.92 8.99
CA SER A 806 -1.02 -21.43 10.04
C SER A 806 -0.33 -22.77 9.71
N GLN A 807 -0.78 -23.47 8.65
CA GLN A 807 -0.45 -24.86 8.33
C GLN A 807 -0.81 -25.87 9.45
N PHE A 808 -1.61 -25.48 10.44
CA PHE A 808 -1.99 -26.34 11.57
C PHE A 808 -3.22 -27.17 11.25
N LEU A 809 -4.23 -26.55 10.64
CA LEU A 809 -5.49 -27.19 10.33
C LEU A 809 -5.35 -28.22 9.21
N THR A 810 -6.12 -29.28 9.32
CA THR A 810 -6.41 -30.17 8.20
C THR A 810 -7.27 -29.46 7.15
N SER A 811 -7.31 -30.01 5.93
CA SER A 811 -8.11 -29.43 4.84
C SER A 811 -9.62 -29.45 5.15
N GLU A 812 -10.09 -30.43 5.92
CA GLU A 812 -11.47 -30.52 6.40
C GLU A 812 -11.79 -29.51 7.49
N GLU A 813 -10.86 -29.24 8.42
CA GLU A 813 -11.02 -28.18 9.41
C GLU A 813 -10.98 -26.80 8.76
N GLY A 814 -10.11 -26.59 7.77
CA GLY A 814 -10.08 -25.36 6.98
C GLY A 814 -11.43 -25.10 6.27
N LEU A 815 -12.04 -26.14 5.70
CA LEU A 815 -13.38 -26.04 5.11
C LEU A 815 -14.45 -25.66 6.15
N LYS A 816 -14.42 -26.26 7.35
CA LYS A 816 -15.36 -25.91 8.43
C LYS A 816 -15.25 -24.44 8.85
N VAL A 817 -14.02 -23.91 8.94
CA VAL A 817 -13.80 -22.48 9.23
C VAL A 817 -14.41 -21.60 8.13
N LEU A 818 -14.25 -21.97 6.86
CA LEU A 818 -14.81 -21.20 5.74
C LEU A 818 -16.34 -21.25 5.68
N ASP A 819 -16.93 -22.41 5.95
CA ASP A 819 -18.38 -22.54 6.08
C ASP A 819 -18.92 -21.68 7.23
N ALA A 820 -18.24 -21.69 8.38
CA ALA A 820 -18.59 -20.84 9.52
C ALA A 820 -18.45 -19.36 9.19
N LEU A 821 -17.38 -18.98 8.47
CA LEU A 821 -17.11 -17.59 8.08
C LEU A 821 -18.19 -17.06 7.15
N LYS A 822 -18.58 -17.84 6.13
CA LYS A 822 -19.67 -17.49 5.21
C LYS A 822 -21.01 -17.32 5.93
N ASN A 823 -21.27 -18.11 6.96
CA ASN A 823 -22.49 -18.02 7.76
C ASN A 823 -22.45 -16.97 8.89
N SER A 824 -21.32 -16.27 9.07
CA SER A 824 -21.11 -15.35 10.18
C SER A 824 -21.63 -13.94 9.91
N ALA A 825 -21.66 -13.11 10.95
CA ALA A 825 -21.96 -11.67 10.84
C ALA A 825 -20.89 -10.85 10.09
N LEU A 826 -19.78 -11.50 9.68
CA LEU A 826 -18.75 -10.86 8.86
C LEU A 826 -19.15 -10.81 7.39
N PHE A 827 -20.02 -11.70 6.91
CA PHE A 827 -20.46 -11.66 5.52
C PHE A 827 -21.41 -10.48 5.29
N ARG A 828 -21.06 -9.59 4.36
CA ARG A 828 -21.82 -8.41 3.96
C ARG A 828 -22.47 -8.67 2.60
N GLU A 829 -23.79 -8.83 2.63
CA GLU A 829 -24.61 -9.31 1.49
C GLU A 829 -24.56 -8.43 0.23
N ASP A 830 -24.67 -7.11 0.35
CA ASP A 830 -24.75 -6.20 -0.81
C ASP A 830 -23.50 -6.26 -1.70
N GLN A 831 -22.33 -6.45 -1.08
CA GLN A 831 -21.03 -6.57 -1.73
C GLN A 831 -20.52 -8.02 -1.79
N TYR A 832 -21.28 -8.97 -1.21
CA TYR A 832 -20.96 -10.40 -1.11
C TYR A 832 -19.49 -10.65 -0.73
N SER A 833 -19.04 -9.97 0.33
CA SER A 833 -17.66 -10.06 0.83
C SER A 833 -17.62 -9.85 2.34
N TYR A 834 -16.43 -9.75 2.92
CA TYR A 834 -16.24 -9.87 4.38
C TYR A 834 -15.82 -8.55 5.06
N LEU A 835 -16.48 -8.25 6.17
CA LEU A 835 -16.11 -7.20 7.12
C LEU A 835 -14.92 -7.64 7.99
N LEU A 836 -14.18 -6.68 8.54
CA LEU A 836 -13.12 -6.98 9.51
C LEU A 836 -13.66 -7.53 10.83
N TYR A 837 -14.81 -7.02 11.28
CA TYR A 837 -15.55 -7.39 12.48
C TYR A 837 -17.04 -7.05 12.29
N PRO A 838 -17.94 -7.60 13.13
CA PRO A 838 -19.38 -7.41 12.95
C PRO A 838 -19.78 -5.94 12.97
N ASN A 839 -20.68 -5.57 12.06
CA ASN A 839 -21.34 -4.28 12.11
C ASN A 839 -22.25 -4.22 13.36
N LYS A 840 -22.24 -3.11 14.10
CA LYS A 840 -23.03 -2.95 15.32
C LYS A 840 -23.73 -1.60 15.38
N GLN A 841 -24.88 -1.56 16.05
CA GLN A 841 -25.59 -0.32 16.31
C GLN A 841 -25.01 0.37 17.55
N LEU A 842 -24.51 1.60 17.37
CA LEU A 842 -24.06 2.42 18.48
C LEU A 842 -25.25 3.17 19.10
N LYS A 843 -25.21 3.36 20.42
CA LYS A 843 -26.21 4.16 21.13
C LYS A 843 -26.30 5.55 20.49
N GLY A 844 -27.53 6.05 20.31
CA GLY A 844 -27.76 7.42 19.85
C GLY A 844 -27.23 8.46 20.85
N PHE A 845 -27.11 9.73 20.42
CA PHE A 845 -26.56 10.81 21.25
C PHE A 845 -27.26 10.96 22.61
N LEU A 846 -28.58 10.81 22.65
CA LEU A 846 -29.38 10.95 23.88
C LEU A 846 -29.32 9.71 24.79
N GLU A 847 -29.00 8.53 24.25
CA GLU A 847 -28.99 7.27 25.01
C GLU A 847 -27.64 6.98 25.65
N ARG A 848 -26.54 7.49 25.06
CA ARG A 848 -25.17 7.07 25.42
C ARG A 848 -24.68 7.55 26.78
N ASN A 849 -25.18 8.68 27.28
CA ASN A 849 -24.75 9.28 28.55
C ASN A 849 -25.96 9.44 29.47
N THR A 850 -26.57 8.33 29.90
CA THR A 850 -27.67 8.37 30.87
C THR A 850 -27.30 7.50 32.07
N ILE A 851 -27.27 8.12 33.25
CA ILE A 851 -27.00 7.46 34.52
C ILE A 851 -28.34 6.97 35.10
N PRO A 852 -28.52 5.66 35.31
CA PRO A 852 -29.69 5.14 36.00
C PRO A 852 -29.86 5.78 37.38
N GLU A 853 -31.09 6.16 37.74
CA GLU A 853 -31.37 6.84 39.01
C GLU A 853 -30.90 6.03 40.23
N ASN A 854 -30.98 4.69 40.17
CA ASN A 854 -30.50 3.82 41.23
C ASN A 854 -28.97 3.90 41.45
N PHE A 855 -28.17 4.27 40.44
CA PHE A 855 -26.73 4.50 40.59
C PHE A 855 -26.46 5.85 41.25
N VAL A 856 -27.22 6.89 40.90
CA VAL A 856 -27.13 8.19 41.56
C VAL A 856 -27.46 8.07 43.05
N GLN A 857 -28.49 7.29 43.40
CA GLN A 857 -28.89 7.04 44.79
C GLN A 857 -27.86 6.27 45.62
N GLN A 858 -26.92 5.56 44.99
CA GLN A 858 -25.83 4.86 45.68
C GLN A 858 -24.69 5.78 46.11
N SER A 859 -24.54 6.96 45.49
CA SER A 859 -23.47 7.91 45.81
C SER A 859 -24.02 9.12 46.57
N THR A 860 -23.49 9.35 47.77
CA THR A 860 -23.83 10.54 48.57
C THR A 860 -23.41 11.82 47.84
N LEU A 861 -22.23 11.80 47.22
CA LEU A 861 -21.69 12.93 46.48
C LEU A 861 -22.54 13.29 45.26
N LEU A 862 -22.94 12.31 44.43
CA LEU A 862 -23.76 12.60 43.24
C LEU A 862 -25.11 13.23 43.63
N GLN A 863 -25.75 12.75 44.71
CA GLN A 863 -26.97 13.33 45.23
C GLN A 863 -26.77 14.78 45.72
N GLN A 864 -25.67 15.03 46.43
CA GLN A 864 -25.32 16.38 46.88
C GLN A 864 -25.12 17.33 45.70
N LEU A 865 -24.32 16.94 44.71
CA LEU A 865 -24.03 17.76 43.52
C LEU A 865 -25.32 18.10 42.75
N VAL A 866 -26.24 17.14 42.59
CA VAL A 866 -27.57 17.38 42.01
C VAL A 866 -28.36 18.40 42.83
N SER A 867 -28.39 18.27 44.15
CA SER A 867 -29.14 19.19 45.04
C SER A 867 -28.61 20.61 45.02
N GLU A 868 -27.28 20.76 44.86
CA GLU A 868 -26.57 22.03 44.78
C GLU A 868 -26.56 22.61 43.36
N LYS A 869 -27.10 21.88 42.37
CA LYS A 869 -27.01 22.20 40.94
C LYS A 869 -25.56 22.38 40.46
N ASN A 870 -24.64 21.63 41.05
CA ASN A 870 -23.25 21.59 40.63
C ASN A 870 -23.09 20.59 39.48
N THR A 871 -22.77 21.12 38.30
CA THR A 871 -22.70 20.37 37.04
C THR A 871 -21.30 19.83 36.72
N GLN A 872 -20.32 19.97 37.62
CA GLN A 872 -18.93 19.56 37.35
C GLN A 872 -18.80 18.06 37.06
N ILE A 873 -19.57 17.21 37.74
CA ILE A 873 -19.55 15.74 37.57
C ILE A 873 -20.85 15.23 36.94
N ILE A 874 -21.99 15.70 37.43
CA ILE A 874 -23.33 15.18 37.10
C ILE A 874 -24.31 16.33 36.84
N GLU A 875 -25.17 16.16 35.84
CA GLU A 875 -26.27 17.08 35.51
C GLU A 875 -27.60 16.35 35.57
N LYS A 876 -28.67 17.06 35.98
CA LYS A 876 -30.04 16.56 35.94
C LYS A 876 -30.83 17.35 34.89
N ASP A 877 -31.41 16.65 33.91
CA ASP A 877 -32.19 17.29 32.86
C ASP A 877 -33.57 17.77 33.35
N VAL A 878 -34.32 18.44 32.47
CA VAL A 878 -35.65 18.98 32.78
C VAL A 878 -36.73 17.91 32.96
N LEU A 879 -36.47 16.67 32.53
CA LEU A 879 -37.35 15.51 32.67
C LEU A 879 -37.00 14.66 33.91
N GLY A 880 -35.87 14.95 34.55
CA GLY A 880 -35.39 14.29 35.75
C GLY A 880 -34.35 13.19 35.54
N ASN A 881 -33.85 12.99 34.31
CA ASN A 881 -32.77 12.05 34.04
C ASN A 881 -31.41 12.65 34.43
N TYR A 882 -30.42 11.78 34.61
CA TYR A 882 -29.08 12.15 35.06
C TYR A 882 -28.03 11.85 33.99
N HIS A 883 -27.05 12.73 33.86
CA HIS A 883 -25.99 12.63 32.86
C HIS A 883 -24.65 12.99 33.48
N PHE A 884 -23.55 12.35 33.06
CA PHE A 884 -22.23 12.88 33.37
C PHE A 884 -21.97 14.18 32.62
N ASN A 885 -21.04 15.00 33.13
CA ASN A 885 -20.62 16.24 32.46
C ASN A 885 -20.20 15.98 31.00
N GLY A 886 -20.68 16.81 30.07
CA GLY A 886 -20.44 16.65 28.63
C GLY A 886 -18.99 16.87 28.17
N ASN A 887 -18.10 17.36 29.05
CA ASN A 887 -16.68 17.55 28.74
C ASN A 887 -15.84 16.28 28.98
N PHE A 888 -16.38 15.27 29.66
CA PHE A 888 -15.65 14.03 29.92
C PHE A 888 -15.55 13.17 28.67
N LYS A 889 -14.32 12.81 28.33
CA LYS A 889 -13.99 11.88 27.24
C LYS A 889 -13.75 10.47 27.78
N ASN A 890 -13.19 10.36 28.98
CA ASN A 890 -12.88 9.08 29.62
C ASN A 890 -12.82 9.23 31.16
N ALA A 891 -12.46 8.13 31.84
CA ALA A 891 -12.37 8.07 33.29
C ALA A 891 -11.29 9.00 33.88
N GLY A 892 -10.24 9.35 33.13
CA GLY A 892 -9.19 10.27 33.56
C GLY A 892 -9.67 11.72 33.70
N ASP A 893 -10.56 12.17 32.80
CA ASP A 893 -11.21 13.48 32.94
C ASP A 893 -12.11 13.52 34.18
N LEU A 894 -12.86 12.44 34.42
CA LEU A 894 -13.68 12.28 35.61
C LEU A 894 -12.82 12.23 36.88
N GLU A 895 -11.73 11.48 36.86
CA GLU A 895 -10.78 11.36 37.98
C GLU A 895 -10.18 12.72 38.32
N SER A 896 -9.73 13.48 37.33
CA SER A 896 -9.21 14.84 37.52
C SER A 896 -10.26 15.76 38.15
N ALA A 897 -11.50 15.69 37.68
CA ALA A 897 -12.60 16.47 38.24
C ALA A 897 -12.98 16.06 39.68
N LEU A 898 -12.87 14.76 40.01
CA LEU A 898 -13.07 14.26 41.38
C LEU A 898 -11.92 14.66 42.31
N ASP A 899 -10.69 14.72 41.80
CA ASP A 899 -9.51 15.15 42.56
C ASP A 899 -9.58 16.65 42.91
N ASP A 900 -10.07 17.49 41.98
CA ASP A 900 -10.33 18.91 42.25
C ASP A 900 -11.38 19.12 43.35
N LEU A 901 -12.35 18.21 43.47
CA LEU A 901 -13.37 18.21 44.51
C LEU A 901 -12.90 17.56 45.83
N LYS A 902 -11.68 17.01 45.88
CA LYS A 902 -11.07 16.36 47.06
C LYS A 902 -11.94 15.25 47.66
N VAL A 903 -12.45 14.38 46.79
CA VAL A 903 -13.37 13.29 47.16
C VAL A 903 -12.64 12.15 47.88
N GLU A 904 -13.31 11.49 48.83
CA GLU A 904 -12.76 10.31 49.50
C GLU A 904 -12.60 9.11 48.55
N ASN A 905 -11.55 8.30 48.74
CA ASN A 905 -11.19 7.21 47.82
C ASN A 905 -12.32 6.20 47.57
N GLN A 906 -13.16 5.89 48.55
CA GLN A 906 -14.28 4.96 48.37
C GLN A 906 -15.33 5.51 47.41
N GLU A 907 -15.68 6.78 47.55
CA GLU A 907 -16.67 7.45 46.69
C GLU A 907 -16.12 7.71 45.30
N LYS A 908 -14.83 8.04 45.20
CA LYS A 908 -14.11 8.13 43.92
C LYS A 908 -14.17 6.79 43.17
N ALA A 909 -13.85 5.69 43.83
CA ALA A 909 -13.89 4.35 43.22
C ALA A 909 -15.32 3.95 42.78
N LEU A 910 -16.34 4.27 43.58
CA LEU A 910 -17.74 4.02 43.24
C LEU A 910 -18.17 4.80 41.98
N ILE A 911 -17.86 6.09 41.91
CA ILE A 911 -18.26 6.95 40.77
C ILE A 911 -17.52 6.54 39.50
N LEU A 912 -16.23 6.20 39.58
CA LEU A 912 -15.48 5.62 38.46
C LEU A 912 -16.10 4.29 38.00
N GLY A 913 -16.58 3.46 38.94
CA GLY A 913 -17.35 2.26 38.63
C GLY A 913 -18.66 2.55 37.89
N ILE A 914 -19.45 3.53 38.35
CA ILE A 914 -20.69 3.95 37.67
C ILE A 914 -20.39 4.49 36.26
N PHE A 915 -19.32 5.27 36.11
CA PHE A 915 -18.89 5.77 34.81
C PHE A 915 -18.55 4.62 33.85
N GLU A 916 -17.82 3.61 34.33
CA GLU A 916 -17.51 2.41 33.56
C GLU A 916 -18.77 1.60 33.20
N GLU A 917 -19.74 1.46 34.10
CA GLU A 917 -21.01 0.78 33.78
C GLU A 917 -21.85 1.51 32.71
N VAL A 918 -21.76 2.84 32.67
CA VAL A 918 -22.48 3.65 31.66
C VAL A 918 -21.83 3.54 30.28
N PHE A 919 -20.49 3.61 30.22
CA PHE A 919 -19.73 3.73 28.97
C PHE A 919 -19.06 2.45 28.47
N ASN A 920 -18.81 1.48 29.35
CA ASN A 920 -18.15 0.19 29.10
C ASN A 920 -16.82 0.35 28.34
N HIS A 921 -15.94 1.23 28.82
CA HIS A 921 -14.68 1.52 28.15
C HIS A 921 -13.69 0.34 28.17
N LYS A 922 -13.87 -0.65 29.05
CA LYS A 922 -13.08 -1.89 29.01
C LYS A 922 -13.23 -2.68 27.71
N GLU A 923 -14.35 -2.56 27.01
CA GLU A 923 -14.57 -3.16 25.70
C GLU A 923 -14.11 -2.27 24.53
N PHE A 924 -13.58 -1.08 24.81
CA PHE A 924 -13.09 -0.17 23.77
C PHE A 924 -11.79 -0.70 23.17
N THR A 925 -11.88 -1.26 21.97
CA THR A 925 -10.72 -1.80 21.23
C THR A 925 -10.00 -0.75 20.39
N GLY A 926 -10.58 0.44 20.23
CA GLY A 926 -10.04 1.54 19.43
C GLY A 926 -11.14 2.23 18.60
N ARG A 927 -10.73 3.08 17.66
CA ARG A 927 -11.65 3.82 16.79
C ARG A 927 -12.52 2.92 15.91
N SER A 928 -12.05 1.70 15.60
CA SER A 928 -12.74 0.63 14.86
C SER A 928 -14.23 0.53 15.12
N GLY A 929 -14.60 0.43 16.40
CA GLY A 929 -15.98 0.26 16.86
C GLY A 929 -16.79 1.55 16.98
N THR A 930 -16.27 2.70 16.53
CA THR A 930 -16.84 4.04 16.81
C THR A 930 -16.93 4.97 15.60
N PHE A 931 -16.59 4.49 14.40
CA PHE A 931 -16.69 5.24 13.14
C PHE A 931 -17.15 4.35 11.98
N TYR A 932 -17.47 4.96 10.82
CA TYR A 932 -18.27 4.32 9.75
C TYR A 932 -17.58 4.30 8.37
N GLY A 933 -16.26 4.42 8.32
CA GLY A 933 -15.44 4.34 7.11
C GLY A 933 -14.06 3.79 7.41
N TYR A 934 -13.21 3.62 6.40
CA TYR A 934 -11.90 2.98 6.55
C TYR A 934 -12.04 1.56 7.13
N GLU A 935 -11.42 1.26 8.26
CA GLU A 935 -11.57 -0.01 8.97
C GLU A 935 -12.92 -0.10 9.73
N GLY A 936 -13.70 0.97 9.84
CA GLY A 936 -14.86 1.09 10.73
C GLY A 936 -16.05 0.19 10.45
N LEU A 937 -17.12 0.40 11.23
CA LEU A 937 -18.33 -0.42 11.23
C LEU A 937 -19.00 -0.49 9.85
N GLY A 938 -19.25 -1.72 9.38
CA GLY A 938 -19.88 -1.99 8.09
C GLY A 938 -18.99 -1.77 6.86
N SER A 939 -17.72 -1.44 7.06
CA SER A 939 -16.74 -1.25 5.98
C SER A 939 -16.01 -2.56 5.64
N ILE A 940 -15.91 -2.87 4.35
CA ILE A 940 -15.02 -3.93 3.85
C ILE A 940 -13.64 -3.31 3.66
N TYR A 941 -12.60 -3.93 4.22
CA TYR A 941 -11.21 -3.53 4.01
C TYR A 941 -10.51 -4.55 3.11
N TRP A 942 -10.33 -4.19 1.84
CA TRP A 942 -10.07 -5.15 0.76
C TRP A 942 -8.75 -5.91 0.89
N HIS A 943 -7.72 -5.30 1.51
CA HIS A 943 -6.45 -6.01 1.74
C HIS A 943 -6.65 -7.27 2.60
N MET A 944 -7.50 -7.24 3.62
CA MET A 944 -7.74 -8.42 4.46
C MET A 944 -8.54 -9.50 3.71
N VAL A 945 -9.46 -9.10 2.83
CA VAL A 945 -10.19 -10.03 1.96
C VAL A 945 -9.25 -10.71 0.96
N SER A 946 -8.30 -9.98 0.36
CA SER A 946 -7.31 -10.61 -0.54
C SER A 946 -6.30 -11.48 0.21
N LYS A 947 -5.99 -11.19 1.48
CA LYS A 947 -5.25 -12.14 2.34
C LYS A 947 -6.05 -13.42 2.58
N LEU A 948 -7.37 -13.32 2.78
CA LEU A 948 -8.25 -14.49 2.85
C LEU A 948 -8.21 -15.27 1.54
N LEU A 949 -8.32 -14.61 0.39
CA LEU A 949 -8.23 -15.25 -0.92
C LEU A 949 -6.95 -16.08 -1.05
N LEU A 950 -5.80 -15.48 -0.71
CA LEU A 950 -4.51 -16.16 -0.74
C LEU A 950 -4.44 -17.34 0.24
N ALA A 951 -4.95 -17.18 1.46
CA ALA A 951 -4.98 -18.26 2.45
C ALA A 951 -5.87 -19.44 2.00
N VAL A 952 -7.04 -19.15 1.42
CA VAL A 952 -7.95 -20.17 0.87
C VAL A 952 -7.32 -20.87 -0.32
N MET A 953 -6.59 -20.14 -1.18
CA MET A 953 -5.82 -20.73 -2.26
C MET A 953 -4.78 -21.75 -1.73
N GLU A 954 -4.01 -21.38 -0.70
CA GLU A 954 -3.05 -22.29 -0.04
C GLU A 954 -3.76 -23.55 0.52
N VAL A 955 -4.95 -23.40 1.11
CA VAL A 955 -5.76 -24.52 1.62
C VAL A 955 -6.29 -25.41 0.48
N CYS A 956 -6.76 -24.85 -0.63
CA CYS A 956 -7.14 -25.59 -1.83
C CYS A 956 -5.97 -26.43 -2.36
N GLN A 957 -4.81 -25.80 -2.53
CA GLN A 957 -3.60 -26.47 -3.01
C GLN A 957 -3.15 -27.59 -2.05
N LYS A 958 -3.23 -27.35 -0.74
CA LYS A 958 -2.98 -28.39 0.27
C LYS A 958 -3.93 -29.58 0.10
N ALA A 959 -5.23 -29.33 0.00
CA ALA A 959 -6.24 -30.38 -0.16
C ALA A 959 -6.02 -31.22 -1.43
N ILE A 960 -5.66 -30.57 -2.54
CA ILE A 960 -5.35 -31.24 -3.81
C ILE A 960 -4.08 -32.10 -3.67
N ASN A 961 -2.99 -31.54 -3.14
CA ASN A 961 -1.73 -32.25 -2.96
C ASN A 961 -1.84 -33.45 -2.00
N GLU A 962 -2.72 -33.36 -1.00
CA GLU A 962 -3.00 -34.45 -0.04
C GLU A 962 -4.01 -35.48 -0.57
N ASN A 963 -4.52 -35.32 -1.81
CA ASN A 963 -5.57 -36.16 -2.39
C ASN A 963 -6.83 -36.24 -1.51
N ALA A 964 -7.26 -35.10 -0.97
CA ALA A 964 -8.54 -35.00 -0.25
C ALA A 964 -9.72 -35.41 -1.14
N SER A 965 -10.88 -35.66 -0.52
CA SER A 965 -12.06 -36.10 -1.27
C SER A 965 -12.48 -35.05 -2.34
N PRO A 966 -13.01 -35.47 -3.50
CA PRO A 966 -13.49 -34.53 -4.52
C PRO A 966 -14.53 -33.53 -3.99
N GLU A 967 -15.34 -33.93 -3.01
CA GLU A 967 -16.31 -33.05 -2.35
C GLU A 967 -15.60 -31.96 -1.54
N THR A 968 -14.61 -32.32 -0.71
CA THR A 968 -13.82 -31.35 0.07
C THR A 968 -13.13 -30.35 -0.84
N VAL A 969 -12.47 -30.83 -1.90
CA VAL A 969 -11.78 -29.97 -2.88
C VAL A 969 -12.78 -29.06 -3.59
N GLY A 970 -13.90 -29.60 -4.07
CA GLY A 970 -14.94 -28.83 -4.75
C GLY A 970 -15.48 -27.68 -3.89
N ARG A 971 -15.81 -27.96 -2.62
CA ARG A 971 -16.34 -26.93 -1.70
C ARG A 971 -15.30 -25.88 -1.31
N LEU A 972 -14.03 -26.24 -1.17
CA LEU A 972 -12.96 -25.27 -0.97
C LEU A 972 -12.80 -24.35 -2.20
N LEU A 973 -12.91 -24.91 -3.41
CA LEU A 973 -12.89 -24.13 -4.65
C LEU A 973 -14.11 -23.20 -4.78
N GLU A 974 -15.30 -23.62 -4.34
CA GLU A 974 -16.47 -22.75 -4.27
C GLU A 974 -16.20 -21.51 -3.42
N HIS A 975 -15.66 -21.69 -2.20
CA HIS A 975 -15.24 -20.56 -1.35
C HIS A 975 -14.18 -19.69 -2.03
N PHE A 976 -13.17 -20.30 -2.66
CA PHE A 976 -12.12 -19.57 -3.38
C PHE A 976 -12.69 -18.66 -4.48
N TYR A 977 -13.52 -19.20 -5.37
CA TYR A 977 -14.09 -18.43 -6.48
C TYR A 977 -15.12 -17.40 -6.00
N GLU A 978 -15.89 -17.69 -4.95
CA GLU A 978 -16.81 -16.70 -4.38
C GLU A 978 -16.07 -15.52 -3.75
N ILE A 979 -15.00 -15.77 -3.00
CA ILE A 979 -14.17 -14.70 -2.42
C ILE A 979 -13.55 -13.86 -3.55
N ASN A 980 -13.05 -14.51 -4.62
CA ASN A 980 -12.49 -13.84 -5.79
C ASN A 980 -13.53 -12.95 -6.49
N GLU A 981 -14.75 -13.44 -6.68
CA GLU A 981 -15.87 -12.65 -7.23
C GLU A 981 -16.22 -11.47 -6.30
N GLY A 982 -16.16 -11.69 -4.98
CA GLY A 982 -16.35 -10.67 -3.95
C GLY A 982 -15.35 -9.49 -4.05
N ILE A 983 -14.11 -9.72 -4.49
CA ILE A 983 -13.13 -8.66 -4.80
C ILE A 983 -13.69 -7.67 -5.82
N GLY A 984 -14.49 -8.16 -6.77
CA GLY A 984 -15.40 -7.33 -7.55
C GLY A 984 -14.92 -6.89 -8.91
N VAL A 985 -13.96 -7.58 -9.54
CA VAL A 985 -13.49 -7.27 -10.91
C VAL A 985 -14.63 -7.28 -11.93
N HIS A 986 -15.65 -8.12 -11.71
CA HIS A 986 -16.82 -8.28 -12.58
C HIS A 986 -18.09 -7.59 -12.04
N LYS A 987 -17.98 -6.79 -10.97
CA LYS A 987 -19.08 -5.95 -10.49
C LYS A 987 -19.42 -4.87 -11.51
N SER A 988 -20.69 -4.46 -11.55
CA SER A 988 -21.06 -3.24 -12.25
C SER A 988 -20.34 -2.02 -11.62
N PRO A 989 -20.08 -0.95 -12.39
CA PRO A 989 -19.51 0.28 -11.85
C PRO A 989 -20.36 0.91 -10.75
N GLU A 990 -21.68 0.73 -10.77
CA GLU A 990 -22.58 1.19 -9.72
C GLU A 990 -22.34 0.45 -8.40
N LEU A 991 -22.26 -0.89 -8.46
CA LEU A 991 -22.02 -1.69 -7.26
C LEU A 991 -20.60 -1.53 -6.73
N TYR A 992 -19.60 -1.50 -7.61
CA TYR A 992 -18.20 -1.25 -7.22
C TYR A 992 -18.02 0.19 -6.72
N GLY A 993 -18.67 1.13 -7.39
CA GLY A 993 -18.57 2.57 -7.19
C GLY A 993 -17.33 3.23 -7.78
N ALA A 994 -16.68 2.59 -8.75
CA ALA A 994 -15.55 3.08 -9.55
C ALA A 994 -15.31 2.14 -10.73
N PHE A 995 -14.18 2.28 -11.45
CA PHE A 995 -13.70 1.26 -12.38
C PHE A 995 -13.31 -0.03 -11.62
N PRO A 996 -13.95 -1.19 -11.89
CA PRO A 996 -13.67 -2.44 -11.18
C PRO A 996 -12.22 -2.97 -11.35
N THR A 997 -11.54 -2.53 -12.42
CA THR A 997 -10.14 -2.89 -12.71
C THR A 997 -9.12 -2.15 -11.85
N ASP A 998 -9.51 -1.16 -11.05
CA ASP A 998 -8.63 -0.42 -10.13
C ASP A 998 -8.77 -0.91 -8.70
N ALA A 999 -7.65 -1.06 -7.98
CA ALA A 999 -7.68 -1.40 -6.55
C ALA A 999 -8.01 -0.18 -5.67
N TYR A 1000 -8.74 -0.44 -4.59
CA TYR A 1000 -9.13 0.54 -3.58
C TYR A 1000 -8.94 -0.05 -2.17
N SER A 1001 -8.65 0.78 -1.17
CA SER A 1001 -8.39 0.25 0.18
C SER A 1001 -9.64 -0.32 0.85
N HIS A 1002 -10.78 0.36 0.72
CA HIS A 1002 -12.00 -0.03 1.44
C HIS A 1002 -13.29 0.39 0.72
N THR A 1003 -14.40 -0.27 1.06
CA THR A 1003 -15.77 0.10 0.64
C THR A 1003 -16.64 0.21 1.90
N PRO A 1004 -17.00 1.43 2.35
CA PRO A 1004 -17.82 1.62 3.55
C PRO A 1004 -19.28 1.20 3.31
N PHE A 1005 -20.10 1.24 4.36
CA PHE A 1005 -21.50 0.80 4.24
C PHE A 1005 -22.34 1.69 3.28
N GLY A 1006 -22.10 3.00 3.27
CA GLY A 1006 -22.92 3.97 2.53
C GLY A 1006 -22.30 4.57 1.27
N LYS A 1007 -21.18 4.02 0.77
CA LYS A 1007 -20.51 4.48 -0.46
C LYS A 1007 -19.88 3.29 -1.19
N GLY A 1008 -19.53 3.48 -2.45
CA GLY A 1008 -18.66 2.56 -3.19
C GLY A 1008 -17.18 2.67 -2.79
N ALA A 1009 -16.30 2.10 -3.61
CA ALA A 1009 -14.87 1.99 -3.35
C ALA A 1009 -14.19 3.33 -3.04
N GLN A 1010 -13.32 3.35 -2.02
CA GLN A 1010 -12.63 4.54 -1.52
C GLN A 1010 -11.11 4.32 -1.41
N GLN A 1011 -10.36 5.39 -1.64
CA GLN A 1011 -8.89 5.45 -1.65
C GLN A 1011 -8.22 4.61 -2.76
N PRO A 1012 -8.04 5.17 -3.97
CA PRO A 1012 -7.54 4.42 -5.13
C PRO A 1012 -6.05 4.04 -5.01
N GLY A 1013 -5.65 3.01 -5.75
CA GLY A 1013 -4.28 2.73 -6.14
C GLY A 1013 -3.48 1.87 -5.17
N MET A 1014 -2.48 2.46 -4.50
CA MET A 1014 -1.39 1.78 -3.79
C MET A 1014 -1.80 1.17 -2.43
N THR A 1015 -2.77 0.25 -2.44
CA THR A 1015 -3.15 -0.60 -1.31
C THR A 1015 -2.32 -1.89 -1.27
N GLY A 1016 -2.06 -2.44 -0.09
CA GLY A 1016 -1.39 -3.74 0.07
C GLY A 1016 -2.17 -4.93 -0.50
N GLN A 1017 -3.46 -4.73 -0.82
CA GLN A 1017 -4.32 -5.71 -1.50
C GLN A 1017 -3.65 -6.29 -2.75
N VAL A 1018 -3.03 -5.43 -3.56
CA VAL A 1018 -2.55 -5.80 -4.90
C VAL A 1018 -1.51 -6.91 -4.85
N LYS A 1019 -0.65 -6.95 -3.82
CA LYS A 1019 0.38 -7.98 -3.71
C LYS A 1019 -0.24 -9.35 -3.43
N GLU A 1020 -1.33 -9.41 -2.67
CA GLU A 1020 -2.01 -10.66 -2.36
C GLU A 1020 -2.74 -11.20 -3.60
N ASP A 1021 -3.37 -10.32 -4.36
CA ASP A 1021 -4.04 -10.65 -5.63
C ASP A 1021 -3.03 -11.17 -6.67
N LEU A 1022 -1.82 -10.58 -6.75
CA LEU A 1022 -0.75 -11.06 -7.64
C LEU A 1022 -0.30 -12.47 -7.29
N LEU A 1023 -0.05 -12.73 -6.00
CA LEU A 1023 0.34 -14.07 -5.53
C LEU A 1023 -0.78 -15.09 -5.76
N SER A 1024 -2.03 -14.67 -5.54
CA SER A 1024 -3.22 -15.48 -5.80
C SER A 1024 -3.34 -15.80 -7.30
N ARG A 1025 -3.11 -14.82 -8.18
CA ARG A 1025 -3.12 -15.02 -9.63
C ARG A 1025 -2.03 -15.97 -10.10
N PHE A 1026 -0.81 -15.88 -9.55
CA PHE A 1026 0.25 -16.85 -9.85
C PHE A 1026 -0.14 -18.27 -9.41
N GLY A 1027 -0.82 -18.42 -8.27
CA GLY A 1027 -1.31 -19.71 -7.83
C GLY A 1027 -2.50 -20.24 -8.64
N GLU A 1028 -3.41 -19.38 -9.11
CA GLU A 1028 -4.47 -19.75 -10.08
C GLU A 1028 -3.88 -20.29 -11.38
N LEU A 1029 -2.88 -19.58 -11.93
CA LEU A 1029 -2.13 -20.01 -13.11
C LEU A 1029 -1.30 -21.28 -12.85
N GLY A 1030 -1.18 -21.72 -11.60
CA GLY A 1030 -0.43 -22.92 -11.25
C GLY A 1030 1.08 -22.76 -11.26
N ILE A 1031 1.60 -21.53 -11.11
CA ILE A 1031 3.03 -21.27 -11.10
C ILE A 1031 3.59 -21.67 -9.75
N VAL A 1032 4.21 -22.84 -9.68
CA VAL A 1032 4.79 -23.38 -8.45
C VAL A 1032 6.29 -23.54 -8.62
N VAL A 1033 7.07 -23.11 -7.63
CA VAL A 1033 8.49 -23.43 -7.57
C VAL A 1033 8.73 -24.31 -6.35
N LYS A 1034 9.41 -25.41 -6.56
CA LYS A 1034 9.77 -26.36 -5.50
C LYS A 1034 11.09 -27.03 -5.86
N ASP A 1035 11.97 -27.18 -4.88
CA ASP A 1035 13.30 -27.78 -5.04
C ASP A 1035 14.11 -27.11 -6.19
N GLY A 1036 13.93 -25.79 -6.38
CA GLY A 1036 14.57 -25.01 -7.44
C GLY A 1036 14.04 -25.29 -8.86
N GLN A 1037 12.92 -25.98 -9.01
CA GLN A 1037 12.30 -26.31 -10.30
C GLN A 1037 10.98 -25.56 -10.49
N LEU A 1038 10.79 -24.95 -11.66
CA LEU A 1038 9.52 -24.35 -12.06
C LEU A 1038 8.54 -25.45 -12.52
N GLN A 1039 7.33 -25.42 -11.98
CA GLN A 1039 6.23 -26.34 -12.26
C GLN A 1039 4.98 -25.57 -12.64
N PHE A 1040 4.17 -26.17 -13.52
CA PHE A 1040 2.88 -25.66 -13.92
C PHE A 1040 1.77 -26.61 -13.46
N LYS A 1041 0.99 -26.19 -12.47
CA LYS A 1041 -0.09 -26.97 -11.83
C LYS A 1041 -1.39 -26.15 -11.78
N PRO A 1042 -2.06 -25.95 -12.94
CA PRO A 1042 -3.20 -25.04 -13.06
C PRO A 1042 -4.50 -25.66 -12.48
N ASP A 1043 -4.42 -26.24 -11.28
CA ASP A 1043 -5.53 -26.98 -10.66
C ASP A 1043 -6.68 -26.07 -10.20
N LEU A 1044 -6.47 -24.75 -10.20
CA LEU A 1044 -7.46 -23.72 -9.87
C LEU A 1044 -7.87 -22.90 -11.11
N LEU A 1045 -7.26 -23.14 -12.27
CA LEU A 1045 -7.51 -22.35 -13.48
C LEU A 1045 -8.82 -22.78 -14.14
N ARG A 1046 -9.68 -21.81 -14.44
CA ARG A 1046 -10.96 -22.06 -15.10
C ARG A 1046 -10.79 -22.15 -16.60
N LYS A 1047 -11.56 -23.03 -17.26
CA LYS A 1047 -11.49 -23.22 -18.71
C LYS A 1047 -11.84 -21.94 -19.50
N GLU A 1048 -12.71 -21.10 -18.95
CA GLU A 1048 -13.18 -19.86 -19.58
C GLU A 1048 -12.11 -18.77 -19.75
N GLU A 1049 -10.96 -18.91 -19.09
CA GLU A 1049 -9.82 -18.00 -19.23
C GLU A 1049 -9.08 -18.17 -20.57
N PHE A 1050 -9.24 -19.32 -21.23
CA PHE A 1050 -8.61 -19.59 -22.52
C PHE A 1050 -9.35 -18.89 -23.66
N LEU A 1051 -8.59 -18.30 -24.59
CA LEU A 1051 -9.11 -17.55 -25.72
C LEU A 1051 -10.07 -18.39 -26.58
N THR A 1052 -11.19 -17.79 -26.95
CA THR A 1052 -12.17 -18.40 -27.88
C THR A 1052 -11.86 -18.10 -29.36
N GLU A 1053 -10.89 -17.23 -29.63
CA GLU A 1053 -10.45 -16.89 -30.98
C GLU A 1053 -8.95 -16.53 -31.00
N GLU A 1054 -8.37 -16.51 -32.19
CA GLU A 1054 -6.96 -16.18 -32.38
C GLU A 1054 -6.70 -14.68 -32.10
N LYS A 1055 -5.70 -14.37 -31.27
CA LYS A 1055 -5.35 -13.00 -30.86
C LYS A 1055 -3.87 -12.72 -31.11
N THR A 1056 -3.55 -11.59 -31.75
CA THR A 1056 -2.17 -11.10 -31.82
C THR A 1056 -1.91 -10.22 -30.61
N ILE A 1057 -0.84 -10.51 -29.88
CA ILE A 1057 -0.45 -9.78 -28.67
C ILE A 1057 0.92 -9.16 -28.85
N GLU A 1058 1.18 -8.10 -28.08
CA GLU A 1058 2.48 -7.46 -27.96
C GLU A 1058 3.01 -7.64 -26.54
N TYR A 1059 4.29 -7.98 -26.42
CA TYR A 1059 4.97 -8.17 -25.14
C TYR A 1059 6.44 -7.70 -25.23
N PHE A 1060 7.14 -7.72 -24.09
CA PHE A 1060 8.56 -7.38 -24.02
C PHE A 1060 9.36 -8.64 -23.67
N ASP A 1061 10.48 -8.86 -24.37
CA ASP A 1061 11.44 -9.90 -24.00
C ASP A 1061 12.30 -9.47 -22.80
N VAL A 1062 13.11 -10.39 -22.26
CA VAL A 1062 14.01 -10.14 -21.12
C VAL A 1062 15.05 -9.03 -21.39
N LYS A 1063 15.30 -8.68 -22.66
CA LYS A 1063 16.17 -7.59 -23.11
C LYS A 1063 15.38 -6.29 -23.32
N SER A 1064 14.11 -6.26 -22.91
CA SER A 1064 13.15 -5.17 -23.04
C SER A 1064 12.84 -4.77 -24.49
N ASN A 1065 13.05 -5.66 -25.46
CA ASN A 1065 12.64 -5.44 -26.84
C ASN A 1065 11.17 -5.79 -27.03
N THR A 1066 10.44 -4.95 -27.76
CA THR A 1066 9.06 -5.23 -28.16
C THR A 1066 9.02 -6.39 -29.14
N SER A 1067 8.18 -7.37 -28.86
CA SER A 1067 7.91 -8.54 -29.73
C SER A 1067 6.41 -8.75 -29.87
N SER A 1068 6.00 -9.43 -30.95
CA SER A 1068 4.60 -9.81 -31.17
C SER A 1068 4.47 -11.32 -31.31
N LEU A 1069 3.37 -11.87 -30.79
CA LEU A 1069 3.08 -13.29 -30.87
C LEU A 1069 1.61 -13.51 -31.22
N LYS A 1070 1.37 -14.54 -32.03
CA LYS A 1070 0.03 -14.95 -32.43
C LYS A 1070 -0.42 -16.10 -31.53
N LEU A 1071 -1.42 -15.83 -30.68
CA LEU A 1071 -2.01 -16.82 -29.79
C LEU A 1071 -3.14 -17.55 -30.52
N PRO A 1072 -3.08 -18.90 -30.62
CA PRO A 1072 -4.16 -19.68 -31.21
C PRO A 1072 -5.40 -19.70 -30.29
N GLU A 1073 -6.54 -20.14 -30.84
CA GLU A 1073 -7.70 -20.51 -30.04
C GLU A 1073 -7.32 -21.57 -28.98
N ASN A 1074 -8.01 -21.57 -27.84
CA ASN A 1074 -7.76 -22.46 -26.70
C ASN A 1074 -6.35 -22.29 -26.12
N SER A 1075 -5.84 -21.06 -26.15
CA SER A 1075 -4.60 -20.68 -25.48
C SER A 1075 -4.76 -19.43 -24.61
N LEU A 1076 -3.82 -19.20 -23.71
CA LEU A 1076 -3.66 -17.93 -23.00
C LEU A 1076 -2.17 -17.62 -22.80
N PHE A 1077 -1.87 -16.36 -22.46
CA PHE A 1077 -0.51 -15.87 -22.27
C PHE A 1077 -0.31 -15.19 -20.93
N PHE A 1078 0.86 -15.40 -20.35
CA PHE A 1078 1.40 -14.62 -19.25
C PHE A 1078 2.94 -14.63 -19.32
N THR A 1079 3.61 -13.94 -18.41
CA THR A 1079 5.07 -14.03 -18.29
C THR A 1079 5.48 -14.55 -16.91
N LYS A 1080 6.66 -15.17 -16.87
CA LYS A 1080 7.33 -15.53 -15.61
C LYS A 1080 8.80 -15.14 -15.68
N CYS A 1081 9.23 -14.25 -14.79
CA CYS A 1081 10.53 -13.62 -14.86
C CYS A 1081 10.79 -12.97 -16.23
N GLU A 1082 9.75 -12.38 -16.84
CA GLU A 1082 9.72 -11.78 -18.20
C GLU A 1082 9.95 -12.77 -19.35
N VAL A 1083 10.00 -14.08 -19.06
CA VAL A 1083 9.92 -15.12 -20.09
C VAL A 1083 8.45 -15.34 -20.46
N PRO A 1084 8.07 -15.27 -21.75
CA PRO A 1084 6.70 -15.54 -22.17
C PRO A 1084 6.32 -17.00 -21.96
N VAL A 1085 5.12 -17.23 -21.43
CA VAL A 1085 4.53 -18.55 -21.20
C VAL A 1085 3.18 -18.61 -21.89
N ILE A 1086 2.99 -19.64 -22.71
CA ILE A 1086 1.72 -19.92 -23.38
C ILE A 1086 1.15 -21.21 -22.83
N TYR A 1087 -0.08 -21.16 -22.34
CA TYR A 1087 -0.85 -22.35 -22.03
C TYR A 1087 -1.70 -22.72 -23.24
N GLU A 1088 -1.69 -23.98 -23.65
CA GLU A 1088 -2.50 -24.51 -24.76
C GLU A 1088 -3.28 -25.75 -24.27
N ILE A 1089 -4.60 -25.80 -24.53
CA ILE A 1089 -5.40 -27.00 -24.22
C ILE A 1089 -5.02 -28.13 -25.18
N SER A 1090 -4.76 -29.32 -24.65
CA SER A 1090 -4.23 -30.48 -25.38
C SER A 1090 -4.70 -31.81 -24.77
N GLU A 1091 -4.63 -32.89 -25.55
CA GLU A 1091 -4.89 -34.27 -25.08
C GLU A 1091 -3.75 -34.81 -24.19
N THR A 1092 -2.54 -34.28 -24.37
CA THR A 1092 -1.33 -34.68 -23.63
C THR A 1092 -0.69 -33.51 -22.92
N GLU A 1093 -0.17 -33.76 -21.71
CA GLU A 1093 0.65 -32.82 -20.96
C GLU A 1093 2.09 -32.83 -21.44
N SER A 1094 2.66 -31.64 -21.65
CA SER A 1094 4.08 -31.46 -21.96
C SER A 1094 4.48 -30.01 -21.77
N VAL A 1095 5.77 -29.78 -21.49
CA VAL A 1095 6.37 -28.44 -21.58
C VAL A 1095 7.35 -28.42 -22.73
N GLU A 1096 7.20 -27.46 -23.64
CA GLU A 1096 8.17 -27.15 -24.69
C GLU A 1096 8.93 -25.87 -24.33
N ILE A 1097 10.24 -25.99 -24.25
CA ILE A 1097 11.15 -24.91 -23.85
C ILE A 1097 11.94 -24.49 -25.08
N PHE A 1098 11.83 -23.23 -25.48
CA PHE A 1098 12.52 -22.69 -26.65
C PHE A 1098 13.74 -21.89 -26.21
N ASN A 1099 14.89 -22.16 -26.81
CA ASN A 1099 16.11 -21.37 -26.60
C ASN A 1099 16.11 -20.09 -27.46
N GLU A 1100 17.17 -19.28 -27.35
CA GLU A 1100 17.35 -18.07 -28.20
C GLU A 1100 17.40 -18.35 -29.71
N GLN A 1101 17.75 -19.59 -30.11
CA GLN A 1101 17.78 -20.03 -31.51
C GLN A 1101 16.43 -20.59 -31.98
N CYS A 1102 15.39 -20.50 -31.15
CA CYS A 1102 14.06 -21.08 -31.38
C CYS A 1102 14.05 -22.61 -31.52
N GLU A 1103 15.06 -23.30 -30.99
CA GLU A 1103 15.07 -24.76 -30.89
C GLU A 1103 14.27 -25.19 -29.67
N ALA A 1104 13.37 -26.15 -29.86
CA ALA A 1104 12.48 -26.65 -28.81
C ALA A 1104 13.05 -27.90 -28.14
N LYS A 1105 13.04 -27.90 -26.80
CA LYS A 1105 13.22 -29.09 -25.97
C LYS A 1105 11.88 -29.45 -25.33
N ILE A 1106 11.47 -30.72 -25.44
CA ILE A 1106 10.18 -31.20 -24.94
C ILE A 1106 10.40 -32.05 -23.69
N GLU A 1107 9.72 -31.69 -22.62
CA GLU A 1107 9.61 -32.47 -21.39
C GLU A 1107 8.19 -33.06 -21.30
N ASN A 1108 8.06 -34.39 -21.15
CA ASN A 1108 6.77 -35.07 -21.02
C ASN A 1108 6.18 -34.96 -19.59
N SER A 1109 6.38 -33.82 -18.96
CA SER A 1109 5.87 -33.47 -17.63
C SER A 1109 5.59 -31.97 -17.58
N LEU A 1110 4.83 -31.51 -16.59
CA LEU A 1110 4.59 -30.09 -16.33
C LEU A 1110 5.69 -29.44 -15.46
N THR A 1111 6.87 -30.05 -15.39
CA THR A 1111 8.02 -29.58 -14.61
C THR A 1111 9.18 -29.26 -15.53
N ILE A 1112 9.75 -28.07 -15.37
CA ILE A 1112 11.00 -27.67 -16.01
C ILE A 1112 12.18 -28.21 -15.18
N ASN A 1113 13.20 -28.76 -15.84
CA ASN A 1113 14.40 -29.21 -15.15
C ASN A 1113 15.11 -28.03 -14.44
N GLN A 1114 15.99 -28.36 -13.51
CA GLN A 1114 16.63 -27.37 -12.64
C GLN A 1114 17.52 -26.37 -13.41
N GLU A 1115 18.22 -26.80 -14.45
CA GLU A 1115 19.09 -25.93 -15.25
C GLU A 1115 18.28 -24.86 -16.01
N ASP A 1116 17.23 -25.29 -16.71
CA ASP A 1116 16.37 -24.39 -17.47
C ASP A 1116 15.57 -23.47 -16.52
N SER A 1117 15.12 -23.98 -15.37
CA SER A 1117 14.50 -23.16 -14.31
C SER A 1117 15.45 -22.07 -13.81
N ALA A 1118 16.71 -22.42 -13.54
CA ALA A 1118 17.72 -21.45 -13.14
C ALA A 1118 18.00 -20.41 -14.23
N ASN A 1119 17.98 -20.77 -15.52
CA ASN A 1119 18.14 -19.81 -16.61
C ASN A 1119 16.98 -18.81 -16.67
N ILE A 1120 15.74 -19.26 -16.44
CA ILE A 1120 14.55 -18.39 -16.32
C ILE A 1120 14.71 -17.43 -15.13
N PHE A 1121 15.04 -17.96 -13.94
CA PHE A 1121 15.18 -17.15 -12.73
C PHE A 1121 16.34 -16.14 -12.82
N LYS A 1122 17.41 -16.48 -13.55
CA LYS A 1122 18.56 -15.60 -13.83
C LYS A 1122 18.25 -14.50 -14.83
N ARG A 1123 17.11 -14.54 -15.53
CA ARG A 1123 16.73 -13.57 -16.56
C ARG A 1123 17.87 -13.33 -17.56
N ASN A 1124 18.52 -14.42 -17.99
CA ASN A 1124 19.73 -14.35 -18.84
C ASN A 1124 19.42 -14.43 -20.34
N GLY A 1125 18.14 -14.45 -20.73
CA GLY A 1125 17.69 -14.52 -22.11
C GLY A 1125 17.82 -15.89 -22.78
N LYS A 1126 18.45 -16.90 -22.15
CA LYS A 1126 18.67 -18.21 -22.77
C LYS A 1126 17.40 -18.95 -23.16
N ILE A 1127 16.31 -18.72 -22.41
CA ILE A 1127 14.97 -19.23 -22.71
C ILE A 1127 14.15 -18.09 -23.30
N SER A 1128 13.66 -18.27 -24.51
CA SER A 1128 12.91 -17.25 -25.26
C SER A 1128 11.39 -17.41 -25.16
N LEU A 1129 10.91 -18.64 -24.94
CA LEU A 1129 9.49 -18.98 -24.85
C LEU A 1129 9.30 -20.31 -24.14
N ILE A 1130 8.20 -20.43 -23.39
CA ILE A 1130 7.72 -21.68 -22.81
C ILE A 1130 6.30 -21.94 -23.32
N LYS A 1131 6.05 -23.12 -23.86
CA LYS A 1131 4.69 -23.59 -24.18
C LYS A 1131 4.33 -24.75 -23.26
N VAL A 1132 3.18 -24.66 -22.63
CA VAL A 1132 2.68 -25.66 -21.68
C VAL A 1132 1.38 -26.22 -22.24
N ARG A 1133 1.39 -27.51 -22.55
CA ARG A 1133 0.19 -28.23 -22.98
C ARG A 1133 -0.51 -28.77 -21.75
N ILE A 1134 -1.77 -28.38 -21.56
CA ILE A 1134 -2.57 -28.71 -20.38
C ILE A 1134 -3.74 -29.58 -20.80
N ARG A 1135 -4.01 -30.62 -20.02
CA ARG A 1135 -5.18 -31.47 -20.23
C ARG A 1135 -6.46 -30.75 -19.85
N LYS A 1136 -7.48 -30.91 -20.68
CA LYS A 1136 -8.80 -30.30 -20.43
C LYS A 1136 -9.41 -30.76 -19.11
N GLU A 1137 -9.15 -31.99 -18.67
CA GLU A 1137 -9.68 -32.56 -17.43
C GLU A 1137 -9.06 -31.94 -16.16
N GLN A 1138 -7.95 -31.22 -16.26
CA GLN A 1138 -7.30 -30.54 -15.12
C GLN A 1138 -7.96 -29.19 -14.80
N LEU A 1139 -8.56 -28.55 -15.79
CA LEU A 1139 -9.18 -27.23 -15.69
C LEU A 1139 -10.54 -27.28 -14.97
N LYS A 1140 -10.92 -26.18 -14.32
CA LYS A 1140 -12.20 -26.02 -13.61
C LYS A 1140 -13.31 -25.43 -14.46
#